data_AF-A0A1J4J2H7-F1
#
_entry.id   AF-A0A1J4J2H7-F1
#
_cell.length_a   1.000
_cell.length_b   1.000
_cell.length_c   1.000
_cell.angle_alpha   90.00
_cell.angle_beta   90.00
_cell.angle_gamma   90.00
#
_symmetry.space_group_name_H-M   'P 1'
#
loop_
_entity.id
_entity.type
_entity.pdbx_description
1 polymer ?
#
loop_
_entity_poly.entity_id
_entity_poly.type
_entity_poly.pdbx_seq_one_letter_code
_entity_poly.pdbx_strand_id
1 'polypeptide(L)'
;MNPSSLSKSRVQLIDDSESSKASSFSTFDEDFSSAFSSTIFSDHMHYLTKRTFVPQWIHDILFYYLLFQLFTVVFLPNIFDVFEFTPFIRDFLSIIQYVSLTKPAQYHSSRYEPILIFFIVVDIFEIVCSIIYRFYYNNYRYVSITWCYFTRYISLFVSTIFLPGTTAYCSEFIKHIFSGHAESENNISSEFSFLVVVIQISIILRAVGFHTIMSSSVLYSDMIFKVSQPYAATRAYLSLSICIFISNCFQITENNMYQIHFIIFAIMTFNFSVDLVLYDWVIEKENRLILTFFGFSAISSLVYAFCGVFNYRYEPIIWLISGLDLIVLSIIPSFVDCIVNRALQKLKNPDYVKYVKSPIIAVSDIDIGFRMGAYEAISCKHMKRLLRRFPKNFSLYLTCARMAVVLNSVPLSLNAAADYFSNPHGFSPFKNHACTSVNRIIPPIDELEIEQYKKDSGALLHMFPRLFEDAQSLFDIIVDEVPAILPKVMASYNANYKKIVQYLFNFVQRYPSSPDGSFFVELFKVLYPKSQETRELVYWINNRPEYIKNYLNYFPNLINGLVQHHKLFRSYVPEYHHEAKLLPPVPPLLNDANYKANTNKGPYHHLMTRWFVILIISFTMIFPIISIPFLFKQNFVYLHQIKLLIKGYSIGWQITRAESFVYPLYYYADPNSSLWYYPSQYYAFKDELFTKLLELQNSLTEFSFSIGTGYGHNDKTILRNVMKFMNDIDIDSYQYDQKTSIYQDLMGFTYAALEFATCDRLVLPYQKDFPINDANRWFIHIRNQVEDEVIRLRSFIESINVNVNNVYIDPNAFLIIGLVSIFISLAVVIYIFIQASNNFDIFFTSMRDTSKPVIAQIKQYFNLCLGVIGHHDRQSKYSHYKKTFKSINFMIPIFVLYLLMALCIVVEYLAYNCYNTQCYRLLNLYSDYSLGYINFAMSVTQTLLMYFMDDLEDWAYEGLKRSVEQSYNEFMKRSWQPYSSGTGFCPLCTSREIYVIYIPRGITYEKVFYNFITEMFRLNNADRNTETYTTILLAAIQMYYFGIDMTFVGFESKFTNLCSKYYNQTEIIQIVNLIILLLVILFTGIFIFIETVNADKAFYHIMMLFSRFPDSALSPDTLKILKQSNWQFKSSTLDFDSAMYEDILKALPDSVIVIDHLHNIAHYNNSAELIIDMTEGDPTGMTLFSVLKLRMVAIDEDNNEVPFNEVINNYVLDSRANAENVVVYGTKDNHKWWFSLTILPIFDSNNANQA
;
A
#
# COMPACT_ATOMS: atom_id res chain seq x y z
N MET A 1 24.21 39.98 -65.34
CA MET A 1 23.06 39.52 -66.15
C MET A 1 21.95 39.08 -65.21
N ASN A 2 20.69 39.25 -65.61
CA ASN A 2 19.46 38.89 -64.89
C ASN A 2 18.67 37.92 -65.80
N PRO A 3 17.58 37.25 -65.36
CA PRO A 3 17.46 36.36 -64.20
C PRO A 3 16.63 35.09 -64.59
N SER A 4 15.85 34.53 -63.64
CA SER A 4 14.68 33.64 -63.86
C SER A 4 14.95 32.21 -64.33
N SER A 5 14.04 31.24 -64.18
CA SER A 5 12.65 31.23 -63.65
C SER A 5 12.46 30.08 -62.63
N LEU A 6 11.74 30.21 -61.51
CA LEU A 6 10.27 30.30 -61.37
C LEU A 6 9.54 29.11 -62.03
N SER A 7 8.81 28.30 -61.25
CA SER A 7 7.50 28.74 -60.73
C SER A 7 7.17 28.33 -59.28
N LYS A 8 6.44 29.22 -58.59
CA LYS A 8 5.63 28.94 -57.39
C LYS A 8 4.15 29.09 -57.75
N SER A 9 3.29 28.29 -57.12
CA SER A 9 1.90 28.66 -56.77
C SER A 9 1.48 27.84 -55.54
N ARG A 10 1.11 28.42 -54.38
CA ARG A 10 -0.05 29.32 -54.05
C ARG A 10 -1.39 28.57 -54.14
N VAL A 11 -2.38 28.72 -53.24
CA VAL A 11 -2.59 29.51 -51.98
C VAL A 11 -3.35 28.60 -50.97
N GLN A 12 -3.76 28.94 -49.73
CA GLN A 12 -3.89 30.17 -48.91
C GLN A 12 -3.41 29.84 -47.46
N LEU A 13 -3.22 30.69 -46.43
CA LEU A 13 -3.75 31.99 -45.97
C LEU A 13 -5.15 31.98 -45.32
N ILE A 14 -5.15 31.97 -43.97
CA ILE A 14 -5.99 32.82 -43.11
C ILE A 14 -5.03 33.45 -42.08
N ASP A 15 -5.12 34.75 -41.89
CA ASP A 15 -4.42 35.48 -40.82
C ASP A 15 -5.27 35.48 -39.54
N ASP A 16 -4.62 35.61 -38.37
CA ASP A 16 -5.19 36.39 -37.28
C ASP A 16 -4.06 37.00 -36.43
N SER A 17 -3.93 38.32 -36.52
CA SER A 17 -2.75 39.06 -36.05
C SER A 17 -2.97 39.71 -34.67
N GLU A 18 -3.25 38.92 -33.64
CA GLU A 18 -3.52 39.47 -32.30
C GLU A 18 -2.93 38.64 -31.13
N SER A 19 -1.60 38.51 -31.08
CA SER A 19 -0.89 37.91 -29.93
C SER A 19 0.43 38.63 -29.53
N SER A 20 0.84 39.66 -30.27
CA SER A 20 2.11 40.40 -30.12
C SER A 20 2.17 41.36 -28.91
N LYS A 21 1.57 40.96 -27.79
CA LYS A 21 1.68 41.62 -26.46
C LYS A 21 1.79 40.64 -25.27
N ALA A 22 1.77 39.33 -25.50
CA ALA A 22 1.92 38.31 -24.46
C ALA A 22 3.36 37.74 -24.36
N SER A 23 4.38 38.53 -24.68
CA SER A 23 5.80 38.10 -24.74
C SER A 23 6.57 38.29 -23.41
N SER A 24 5.90 38.12 -22.27
CA SER A 24 6.52 37.88 -20.96
C SER A 24 5.52 37.19 -20.02
N PHE A 25 6.00 36.33 -19.12
CA PHE A 25 5.21 35.46 -18.23
C PHE A 25 4.36 34.36 -18.92
N SER A 26 4.99 33.25 -19.30
CA SER A 26 4.30 31.98 -19.61
C SER A 26 5.10 30.70 -19.31
N THR A 27 6.26 30.80 -18.64
CA THR A 27 7.19 29.67 -18.42
C THR A 27 6.90 28.88 -17.12
N PHE A 28 5.63 28.56 -16.83
CA PHE A 28 5.25 27.84 -15.60
C PHE A 28 4.08 26.84 -15.75
N ASP A 29 3.34 26.83 -16.87
CA ASP A 29 2.18 25.93 -17.04
C ASP A 29 2.52 24.57 -17.74
N GLU A 30 3.78 24.35 -18.15
CA GLU A 30 4.22 23.08 -18.76
C GLU A 30 4.62 21.99 -17.73
N ASP A 31 4.73 22.32 -16.44
CA ASP A 31 5.31 21.44 -15.42
C ASP A 31 4.48 20.17 -15.13
N PHE A 32 3.16 20.19 -15.38
CA PHE A 32 2.30 19.02 -15.12
C PHE A 32 2.21 18.03 -16.29
N SER A 33 2.29 18.49 -17.54
CA SER A 33 2.31 17.61 -18.72
C SER A 33 3.69 17.00 -18.94
N SER A 34 4.75 17.78 -18.72
CA SER A 34 6.15 17.33 -18.83
C SER A 34 6.51 16.21 -17.85
N ALA A 35 5.89 16.15 -16.67
CA ALA A 35 6.12 15.09 -15.66
C ALA A 35 5.85 13.67 -16.18
N PHE A 36 4.98 13.51 -17.19
CA PHE A 36 4.66 12.24 -17.84
C PHE A 36 5.50 11.93 -19.08
N SER A 37 6.43 12.81 -19.48
CA SER A 37 7.31 12.59 -20.62
C SER A 37 8.13 11.29 -20.52
N SER A 38 8.29 10.62 -21.66
CA SER A 38 9.00 9.33 -21.75
C SER A 38 10.49 9.45 -21.42
N THR A 39 11.08 10.63 -21.62
CA THR A 39 12.45 10.97 -21.25
C THR A 39 12.65 10.97 -19.73
N ILE A 40 11.76 11.59 -18.95
CA ILE A 40 11.87 11.60 -17.48
C ILE A 40 11.69 10.19 -16.89
N PHE A 41 10.79 9.37 -17.44
CA PHE A 41 10.69 7.96 -17.03
C PHE A 41 11.97 7.17 -17.35
N SER A 42 12.56 7.39 -18.53
CA SER A 42 13.85 6.80 -18.89
C SER A 42 14.98 7.23 -17.94
N ASP A 43 15.06 8.52 -17.60
CA ASP A 43 16.07 9.07 -16.70
C ASP A 43 16.01 8.41 -15.32
N HIS A 44 14.79 8.28 -14.79
CA HIS A 44 14.46 7.62 -13.54
C HIS A 44 14.92 6.16 -13.54
N MET A 45 14.64 5.41 -14.60
CA MET A 45 15.09 4.01 -14.73
C MET A 45 16.61 3.91 -14.78
N HIS A 46 17.30 4.74 -15.58
CA HIS A 46 18.76 4.79 -15.63
C HIS A 46 19.41 5.24 -14.31
N TYR A 47 18.74 6.08 -13.52
CA TYR A 47 19.19 6.43 -12.17
C TYR A 47 19.09 5.22 -11.23
N LEU A 48 17.95 4.54 -11.21
CA LEU A 48 17.71 3.34 -10.41
C LEU A 48 18.70 2.21 -10.75
N THR A 49 18.93 1.95 -12.04
CA THR A 49 19.82 0.87 -12.50
C THR A 49 21.28 1.13 -12.20
N LYS A 50 21.79 2.35 -12.39
CA LYS A 50 23.20 2.68 -12.12
C LYS A 50 23.50 2.87 -10.63
N ARG A 51 22.52 3.25 -9.79
CA ARG A 51 22.75 3.45 -8.34
C ARG A 51 22.69 2.16 -7.51
N THR A 52 22.05 1.10 -8.02
CA THR A 52 21.91 -0.18 -7.32
C THR A 52 22.50 -1.32 -8.16
N PHE A 53 23.07 -2.34 -7.51
CA PHE A 53 23.48 -3.56 -8.19
C PHE A 53 22.51 -4.69 -7.86
N VAL A 54 22.21 -5.58 -8.82
CA VAL A 54 21.53 -6.86 -8.55
C VAL A 54 22.62 -7.92 -8.43
N PRO A 55 22.87 -8.49 -7.25
CA PRO A 55 23.80 -9.59 -7.07
C PRO A 55 23.44 -10.77 -7.97
N GLN A 56 24.44 -11.43 -8.54
CA GLN A 56 24.23 -12.58 -9.43
C GLN A 56 23.41 -13.69 -8.74
N TRP A 57 23.53 -13.88 -7.42
CA TRP A 57 22.70 -14.85 -6.68
C TRP A 57 21.20 -14.51 -6.66
N ILE A 58 20.82 -13.22 -6.69
CA ILE A 58 19.40 -12.83 -6.82
C ILE A 58 18.92 -13.06 -8.25
N HIS A 59 19.74 -12.68 -9.25
CA HIS A 59 19.45 -13.00 -10.66
C HIS A 59 19.22 -14.50 -10.86
N ASP A 60 20.09 -15.33 -10.30
CA ASP A 60 20.03 -16.78 -10.43
C ASP A 60 18.77 -17.36 -9.75
N ILE A 61 18.39 -16.86 -8.57
CA ILE A 61 17.11 -17.24 -7.93
C ILE A 61 15.92 -16.90 -8.83
N LEU A 62 15.83 -15.67 -9.35
CA LEU A 62 14.75 -15.25 -10.24
C LEU A 62 14.70 -16.10 -11.53
N PHE A 63 15.87 -16.45 -12.07
CA PHE A 63 16.00 -17.26 -13.27
C PHE A 63 15.60 -18.73 -13.04
N TYR A 64 16.11 -19.40 -12.00
CA TYR A 64 15.69 -20.77 -11.69
C TYR A 64 14.22 -20.85 -11.26
N TYR A 65 13.67 -19.81 -10.64
CA TYR A 65 12.25 -19.76 -10.32
C TYR A 65 11.38 -19.62 -11.57
N LEU A 66 11.79 -18.84 -12.57
CA LEU A 66 11.13 -18.82 -13.90
C LEU A 66 11.13 -20.22 -14.55
N LEU A 67 12.25 -20.95 -14.49
CA LEU A 67 12.31 -22.33 -15.01
C LEU A 67 11.37 -23.27 -14.25
N PHE A 68 11.35 -23.18 -12.92
CA PHE A 68 10.44 -23.96 -12.07
C PHE A 68 8.98 -23.65 -12.40
N GLN A 69 8.61 -22.38 -12.58
CA GLN A 69 7.26 -21.99 -12.99
C GLN A 69 6.89 -22.55 -14.37
N LEU A 70 7.76 -22.41 -15.38
CA LEU A 70 7.55 -22.99 -16.72
C LEU A 70 7.31 -24.50 -16.65
N PHE A 71 8.08 -25.25 -15.85
CA PHE A 71 7.85 -26.67 -15.59
C PHE A 71 6.46 -26.94 -14.96
N THR A 72 6.05 -26.16 -13.96
CA THR A 72 4.75 -26.39 -13.29
C THR A 72 3.52 -26.10 -14.14
N VAL A 73 3.62 -25.25 -15.17
CA VAL A 73 2.51 -24.88 -16.06
C VAL A 73 1.87 -26.08 -16.75
N VAL A 74 2.69 -27.06 -17.14
CA VAL A 74 2.26 -28.27 -17.84
C VAL A 74 1.15 -29.00 -17.08
N PHE A 75 1.27 -29.03 -15.75
CA PHE A 75 0.42 -29.82 -14.88
C PHE A 75 -0.86 -29.08 -14.43
N LEU A 76 -1.11 -27.86 -14.89
CA LEU A 76 -2.15 -26.96 -14.36
C LEU A 76 -3.61 -27.38 -14.60
N PRO A 77 -4.00 -27.97 -15.74
CA PRO A 77 -5.28 -28.68 -15.86
C PRO A 77 -5.37 -29.76 -14.76
N ASN A 78 -6.57 -30.21 -14.39
CA ASN A 78 -6.73 -31.17 -13.30
C ASN A 78 -6.27 -32.59 -13.70
N ILE A 79 -4.95 -32.82 -13.82
CA ILE A 79 -4.33 -34.16 -14.01
C ILE A 79 -4.45 -35.02 -12.72
N PHE A 80 -5.38 -34.69 -11.83
CA PHE A 80 -5.65 -35.40 -10.57
C PHE A 80 -6.61 -36.57 -10.82
N ASP A 81 -7.59 -36.39 -11.70
CA ASP A 81 -8.50 -37.42 -12.23
C ASP A 81 -7.70 -38.49 -13.01
N VAL A 82 -6.56 -38.09 -13.58
CA VAL A 82 -5.57 -38.93 -14.26
C VAL A 82 -4.68 -39.74 -13.28
N PHE A 83 -4.55 -39.29 -12.03
CA PHE A 83 -3.63 -39.86 -11.02
C PHE A 83 -4.33 -40.34 -9.73
N GLU A 84 -5.65 -40.57 -9.74
CA GLU A 84 -6.41 -41.08 -8.58
C GLU A 84 -5.77 -42.31 -7.93
N PHE A 85 -5.24 -43.23 -8.74
CA PHE A 85 -4.59 -44.47 -8.31
C PHE A 85 -3.30 -44.26 -7.49
N THR A 86 -2.74 -43.05 -7.45
CA THR A 86 -1.49 -42.72 -6.76
C THR A 86 -1.60 -41.40 -5.98
N PRO A 87 -2.26 -41.37 -4.80
CA PRO A 87 -2.49 -40.13 -4.04
C PRO A 87 -1.19 -39.40 -3.68
N PHE A 88 -0.08 -40.11 -3.43
CA PHE A 88 1.22 -39.49 -3.19
C PHE A 88 1.69 -38.58 -4.35
N ILE A 89 1.49 -39.00 -5.61
CA ILE A 89 1.90 -38.23 -6.79
C ILE A 89 0.97 -37.02 -6.98
N ARG A 90 -0.34 -37.21 -6.82
CA ARG A 90 -1.35 -36.14 -6.80
C ARG A 90 -0.99 -35.06 -5.79
N ASP A 91 -0.71 -35.46 -4.55
CA ASP A 91 -0.47 -34.54 -3.45
C ASP A 91 0.88 -33.82 -3.61
N PHE A 92 1.94 -34.54 -4.05
CA PHE A 92 3.25 -33.97 -4.39
C PHE A 92 3.18 -32.93 -5.52
N LEU A 93 2.49 -33.23 -6.61
CA LEU A 93 2.27 -32.28 -7.72
C LEU A 93 1.49 -31.05 -7.26
N SER A 94 0.47 -31.23 -6.41
CA SER A 94 -0.29 -30.10 -5.86
C SER A 94 0.59 -29.16 -5.02
N ILE A 95 1.47 -29.71 -4.16
CA ILE A 95 2.42 -28.93 -3.36
C ILE A 95 3.36 -28.14 -4.27
N ILE A 96 3.89 -28.78 -5.32
CA ILE A 96 4.76 -28.13 -6.31
C ILE A 96 4.07 -26.93 -6.97
N GLN A 97 2.79 -27.05 -7.34
CA GLN A 97 2.02 -25.96 -7.97
C GLN A 97 1.65 -24.81 -7.04
N TYR A 98 1.44 -25.11 -5.75
CA TYR A 98 1.27 -24.07 -4.74
C TYR A 98 2.60 -23.34 -4.46
N VAL A 99 3.73 -24.06 -4.44
CA VAL A 99 5.07 -23.48 -4.23
C VAL A 99 5.56 -22.67 -5.43
N SER A 100 5.14 -23.01 -6.66
CA SER A 100 5.43 -22.19 -7.86
C SER A 100 4.49 -20.99 -8.05
N LEU A 101 3.46 -20.87 -7.20
CA LEU A 101 2.37 -19.89 -7.31
C LEU A 101 1.59 -19.98 -8.64
N THR A 102 1.53 -21.14 -9.29
CA THR A 102 0.75 -21.31 -10.54
C THR A 102 -0.68 -21.80 -10.30
N LYS A 103 -0.94 -22.48 -9.17
CA LYS A 103 -2.28 -22.91 -8.76
C LYS A 103 -2.78 -22.09 -7.56
N PRO A 104 -4.00 -21.54 -7.61
CA PRO A 104 -4.60 -20.81 -6.50
C PRO A 104 -5.25 -21.77 -5.49
N ALA A 105 -5.50 -21.29 -4.27
CA ALA A 105 -6.38 -21.99 -3.33
C ALA A 105 -7.80 -22.12 -3.92
N GLN A 106 -8.56 -23.13 -3.51
CA GLN A 106 -9.97 -23.27 -3.91
C GLN A 106 -10.78 -22.06 -3.42
N TYR A 107 -11.65 -21.51 -4.27
CA TYR A 107 -12.45 -20.31 -3.99
C TYR A 107 -13.18 -20.37 -2.63
N HIS A 108 -13.87 -21.48 -2.34
CA HIS A 108 -14.63 -21.68 -1.10
C HIS A 108 -13.76 -21.92 0.15
N SER A 109 -12.42 -21.93 0.04
CA SER A 109 -11.54 -22.13 1.19
C SER A 109 -11.31 -20.81 1.95
N SER A 110 -11.34 -20.87 3.28
CA SER A 110 -11.08 -19.71 4.18
C SER A 110 -9.66 -19.12 4.08
N ARG A 111 -8.83 -19.62 3.16
CA ARG A 111 -7.49 -19.10 2.83
C ARG A 111 -7.48 -18.32 1.53
N TYR A 112 -8.51 -18.43 0.69
CA TYR A 112 -8.53 -17.84 -0.64
C TYR A 112 -8.59 -16.31 -0.60
N GLU A 113 -9.61 -15.73 0.03
CA GLU A 113 -9.80 -14.28 0.09
C GLU A 113 -8.62 -13.56 0.76
N PRO A 114 -8.06 -14.02 1.91
CA PRO A 114 -6.88 -13.39 2.51
C PRO A 114 -5.65 -13.35 1.59
N ILE A 115 -5.46 -14.37 0.74
CA ILE A 115 -4.32 -14.45 -0.19
C ILE A 115 -4.58 -13.58 -1.44
N LEU A 116 -5.80 -13.57 -1.98
CA LEU A 116 -6.20 -12.67 -3.07
C LEU A 116 -6.05 -11.19 -2.64
N ILE A 117 -6.54 -10.85 -1.44
CA ILE A 117 -6.39 -9.51 -0.85
C ILE A 117 -4.91 -9.18 -0.63
N PHE A 118 -4.11 -10.11 -0.09
CA PHE A 118 -2.66 -9.90 0.07
C PHE A 118 -1.98 -9.56 -1.27
N PHE A 119 -2.25 -10.32 -2.34
CA PHE A 119 -1.69 -10.04 -3.66
C PHE A 119 -2.09 -8.66 -4.20
N ILE A 120 -3.38 -8.32 -4.15
CA ILE A 120 -3.88 -7.01 -4.60
C ILE A 120 -3.27 -5.86 -3.77
N VAL A 121 -3.14 -6.03 -2.46
CA VAL A 121 -2.51 -5.04 -1.56
C VAL A 121 -1.02 -4.88 -1.87
N VAL A 122 -0.28 -5.96 -2.13
CA VAL A 122 1.14 -5.88 -2.53
C VAL A 122 1.30 -5.16 -3.87
N ASP A 123 0.46 -5.46 -4.87
CA ASP A 123 0.53 -4.80 -6.19
C ASP A 123 0.18 -3.30 -6.09
N ILE A 124 -0.87 -2.93 -5.35
CA ILE A 124 -1.24 -1.52 -5.12
C ILE A 124 -0.13 -0.79 -4.34
N PHE A 125 0.39 -1.41 -3.27
CA PHE A 125 1.48 -0.84 -2.47
C PHE A 125 2.73 -0.62 -3.32
N GLU A 126 3.09 -1.56 -4.19
CA GLU A 126 4.22 -1.41 -5.09
C GLU A 126 4.02 -0.26 -6.09
N ILE A 127 2.83 -0.14 -6.69
CA ILE A 127 2.48 0.95 -7.60
C ILE A 127 2.57 2.29 -6.88
N VAL A 128 2.05 2.39 -5.65
CA VAL A 128 2.14 3.60 -4.81
C VAL A 128 3.61 3.91 -4.48
N CYS A 129 4.42 2.94 -4.07
CA CYS A 129 5.85 3.15 -3.83
C CYS A 129 6.58 3.63 -5.09
N SER A 130 6.30 3.05 -6.26
CA SER A 130 6.84 3.48 -7.55
C SER A 130 6.44 4.91 -7.91
N ILE A 131 5.18 5.31 -7.65
CA ILE A 131 4.70 6.67 -7.90
C ILE A 131 5.37 7.68 -6.94
N ILE A 132 5.42 7.40 -5.64
CA ILE A 132 6.04 8.31 -4.66
C ILE A 132 7.55 8.42 -4.91
N TYR A 133 8.23 7.31 -5.20
CA TYR A 133 9.66 7.31 -5.55
C TYR A 133 9.92 8.13 -6.82
N ARG A 134 9.10 7.99 -7.87
CA ARG A 134 9.19 8.81 -9.10
C ARG A 134 8.93 10.28 -8.82
N PHE A 135 7.92 10.61 -8.02
CA PHE A 135 7.63 12.00 -7.63
C PHE A 135 8.80 12.61 -6.83
N TYR A 136 9.43 11.86 -5.93
CA TYR A 136 10.62 12.30 -5.20
C TYR A 136 11.80 12.52 -6.16
N TYR A 137 12.09 11.57 -7.06
CA TYR A 137 13.16 11.70 -8.05
C TYR A 137 12.94 12.88 -9.00
N ASN A 138 11.72 13.14 -9.46
CA ASN A 138 11.43 14.30 -10.32
C ASN A 138 11.75 15.62 -9.61
N ASN A 139 11.33 15.76 -8.35
CA ASN A 139 11.51 16.99 -7.56
C ASN A 139 12.96 17.21 -7.09
N TYR A 140 13.68 16.16 -6.68
CA TYR A 140 14.99 16.28 -6.05
C TYR A 140 16.17 15.79 -6.92
N ARG A 141 15.91 15.03 -7.99
CA ARG A 141 16.89 14.32 -8.86
C ARG A 141 17.89 13.41 -8.14
N TYR A 142 17.65 13.17 -6.85
CA TYR A 142 18.41 12.33 -5.94
C TYR A 142 17.46 11.53 -5.05
N VAL A 143 17.84 10.29 -4.69
CA VAL A 143 17.12 9.42 -3.77
C VAL A 143 18.11 8.62 -2.92
N SER A 144 17.76 8.30 -1.67
CA SER A 144 18.63 7.50 -0.80
C SER A 144 18.78 6.06 -1.29
N ILE A 145 20.00 5.52 -1.18
CA ILE A 145 20.39 4.19 -1.71
C ILE A 145 19.48 3.07 -1.18
N THR A 146 19.03 3.16 0.07
CA THR A 146 18.11 2.20 0.70
C THR A 146 16.74 2.19 0.02
N TRP A 147 16.21 3.35 -0.36
CA TRP A 147 14.96 3.44 -1.14
C TRP A 147 15.16 2.96 -2.57
N CYS A 148 16.29 3.25 -3.20
CA CYS A 148 16.62 2.71 -4.53
C CYS A 148 16.64 1.17 -4.52
N TYR A 149 17.24 0.55 -3.50
CA TYR A 149 17.21 -0.91 -3.36
C TYR A 149 15.80 -1.42 -3.07
N PHE A 150 15.07 -0.80 -2.14
CA PHE A 150 13.70 -1.20 -1.82
C PHE A 150 12.80 -1.19 -3.05
N THR A 151 12.69 -0.05 -3.75
CA THR A 151 11.88 0.11 -4.96
C THR A 151 12.31 -0.88 -6.06
N ARG A 152 13.62 -1.03 -6.34
CA ARG A 152 14.07 -1.98 -7.37
C ARG A 152 13.71 -3.42 -7.03
N TYR A 153 13.88 -3.85 -5.77
CA TYR A 153 13.57 -5.22 -5.37
C TYR A 153 12.07 -5.50 -5.32
N ILE A 154 11.23 -4.57 -4.83
CA ILE A 154 9.77 -4.80 -4.83
C ILE A 154 9.22 -4.84 -6.27
N SER A 155 9.67 -3.95 -7.17
CA SER A 155 9.32 -4.04 -8.60
C SER A 155 9.78 -5.35 -9.23
N LEU A 156 10.96 -5.86 -8.86
CA LEU A 156 11.47 -7.17 -9.31
C LEU A 156 10.58 -8.32 -8.83
N PHE A 157 10.34 -8.44 -7.52
CA PHE A 157 9.56 -9.54 -6.93
C PHE A 157 8.12 -9.57 -7.47
N VAL A 158 7.47 -8.40 -7.57
CA VAL A 158 6.11 -8.29 -8.15
C VAL A 158 6.11 -8.70 -9.62
N SER A 159 6.99 -8.14 -10.45
CA SER A 159 6.99 -8.39 -11.90
C SER A 159 7.53 -9.77 -12.33
N THR A 160 7.99 -10.61 -11.40
CA THR A 160 8.55 -11.94 -11.70
C THR A 160 7.91 -13.07 -10.88
N ILE A 161 7.98 -13.01 -9.55
CA ILE A 161 7.57 -14.09 -8.65
C ILE A 161 6.07 -14.04 -8.38
N PHE A 162 5.52 -12.85 -8.08
CA PHE A 162 4.10 -12.71 -7.73
C PHE A 162 3.16 -12.56 -8.92
N LEU A 163 3.61 -12.06 -10.08
CA LEU A 163 2.79 -11.95 -11.30
C LEU A 163 2.07 -13.28 -11.68
N PRO A 164 2.75 -14.45 -11.69
CA PRO A 164 2.08 -15.74 -11.82
C PRO A 164 1.02 -16.02 -10.75
N GLY A 165 1.32 -15.71 -9.48
CA GLY A 165 0.38 -15.85 -8.36
C GLY A 165 -0.86 -14.97 -8.50
N THR A 166 -0.69 -13.70 -8.88
CA THR A 166 -1.81 -12.77 -9.07
C THR A 166 -2.68 -13.24 -10.24
N THR A 167 -2.07 -13.65 -11.37
CA THR A 167 -2.82 -14.21 -12.50
C THR A 167 -3.59 -15.48 -12.14
N ALA A 168 -3.03 -16.37 -11.30
CA ALA A 168 -3.70 -17.58 -10.85
C ALA A 168 -4.93 -17.27 -9.97
N TYR A 169 -4.77 -16.43 -8.94
CA TYR A 169 -5.89 -16.08 -8.05
C TYR A 169 -6.97 -15.27 -8.77
N CYS A 170 -6.61 -14.29 -9.61
CA CYS A 170 -7.60 -13.54 -10.39
C CYS A 170 -8.37 -14.43 -11.40
N SER A 171 -7.74 -15.45 -11.98
CA SER A 171 -8.43 -16.33 -12.95
C SER A 171 -9.38 -17.33 -12.29
N GLU A 172 -9.10 -17.82 -11.07
CA GLU A 172 -10.06 -18.63 -10.30
C GLU A 172 -11.26 -17.78 -9.84
N PHE A 173 -11.03 -16.51 -9.47
CA PHE A 173 -12.12 -15.56 -9.17
C PHE A 173 -13.08 -15.43 -10.37
N ILE A 174 -12.50 -15.19 -11.55
CA ILE A 174 -13.23 -15.06 -12.82
C ILE A 174 -13.97 -16.36 -13.18
N LYS A 175 -13.34 -17.53 -13.00
CA LYS A 175 -13.98 -18.84 -13.21
C LYS A 175 -15.22 -19.04 -12.35
N HIS A 176 -15.17 -18.70 -11.05
CA HIS A 176 -16.32 -18.84 -10.16
C HIS A 176 -17.50 -17.93 -10.55
N ILE A 177 -17.22 -16.73 -11.08
CA ILE A 177 -18.26 -15.82 -11.58
C ILE A 177 -18.92 -16.37 -12.86
N PHE A 178 -18.14 -16.93 -13.78
CA PHE A 178 -18.66 -17.44 -15.06
C PHE A 178 -19.18 -18.89 -15.02
N SER A 179 -19.06 -19.61 -13.90
CA SER A 179 -19.55 -21.00 -13.76
C SER A 179 -21.05 -21.13 -13.45
N GLY A 180 -21.81 -20.03 -13.46
CA GLY A 180 -23.28 -19.99 -13.26
C GLY A 180 -23.76 -20.23 -11.84
N HIS A 181 -22.94 -20.84 -10.96
CA HIS A 181 -23.28 -21.11 -9.56
C HIS A 181 -23.41 -19.83 -8.70
N ALA A 182 -23.02 -18.66 -9.25
CA ALA A 182 -23.22 -17.37 -8.62
C ALA A 182 -24.70 -16.92 -8.54
N GLU A 183 -25.60 -17.45 -9.39
CA GLU A 183 -27.02 -17.03 -9.40
C GLU A 183 -27.82 -17.51 -8.18
N SER A 184 -27.35 -18.54 -7.45
CA SER A 184 -28.08 -19.14 -6.31
C SER A 184 -27.67 -18.64 -4.93
N GLU A 185 -26.40 -18.27 -4.71
CA GLU A 185 -25.88 -18.07 -3.34
C GLU A 185 -25.21 -16.73 -3.03
N ASN A 186 -24.65 -15.99 -4.01
CA ASN A 186 -24.03 -14.69 -3.72
C ASN A 186 -24.06 -13.72 -4.92
N ASN A 187 -24.73 -12.58 -4.75
CA ASN A 187 -24.69 -11.44 -5.69
C ASN A 187 -23.33 -10.71 -5.64
N ILE A 188 -22.28 -11.34 -6.16
CA ILE A 188 -21.02 -10.66 -6.49
C ILE A 188 -21.33 -9.69 -7.64
N SER A 189 -21.08 -8.38 -7.47
CA SER A 189 -21.43 -7.43 -8.53
C SER A 189 -20.51 -7.56 -9.74
N SER A 190 -21.10 -7.41 -10.93
CA SER A 190 -20.37 -7.40 -12.21
C SER A 190 -19.39 -6.22 -12.33
N GLU A 191 -19.55 -5.20 -11.48
CA GLU A 191 -18.62 -4.09 -11.35
C GLU A 191 -17.31 -4.53 -10.68
N PHE A 192 -17.39 -5.39 -9.66
CA PHE A 192 -16.23 -5.92 -8.96
C PHE A 192 -15.46 -6.95 -9.82
N SER A 193 -16.16 -7.79 -10.60
CA SER A 193 -15.50 -8.69 -11.55
C SER A 193 -14.79 -7.92 -12.67
N PHE A 194 -15.40 -6.86 -13.20
CA PHE A 194 -14.76 -5.94 -14.14
C PHE A 194 -13.53 -5.25 -13.52
N LEU A 195 -13.61 -4.81 -12.25
CA LEU A 195 -12.49 -4.21 -11.53
C LEU A 195 -11.30 -5.19 -11.40
N VAL A 196 -11.55 -6.46 -11.05
CA VAL A 196 -10.49 -7.50 -10.98
C VAL A 196 -9.84 -7.73 -12.35
N VAL A 197 -10.61 -7.77 -13.44
CA VAL A 197 -10.07 -7.87 -14.80
C VAL A 197 -9.21 -6.66 -15.18
N VAL A 198 -9.65 -5.44 -14.86
CA VAL A 198 -8.90 -4.20 -15.11
C VAL A 198 -7.59 -4.16 -14.31
N ILE A 199 -7.63 -4.56 -13.03
CA ILE A 199 -6.44 -4.71 -12.18
C ILE A 199 -5.47 -5.72 -12.81
N GLN A 200 -5.96 -6.89 -13.22
CA GLN A 200 -5.12 -7.95 -13.79
C GLN A 200 -4.44 -7.53 -15.12
N ILE A 201 -5.16 -6.83 -15.98
CA ILE A 201 -4.61 -6.26 -17.23
C ILE A 201 -3.56 -5.19 -16.91
N SER A 202 -3.83 -4.32 -15.93
CA SER A 202 -2.88 -3.28 -15.48
C SER A 202 -1.56 -3.89 -14.98
N ILE A 203 -1.62 -4.92 -14.13
CA ILE A 203 -0.45 -5.64 -13.60
C ILE A 203 0.39 -6.25 -14.74
N ILE A 204 -0.25 -6.94 -15.70
CA ILE A 204 0.43 -7.56 -16.84
C ILE A 204 1.11 -6.50 -17.73
N LEU A 205 0.38 -5.45 -18.11
CA LEU A 205 0.93 -4.35 -18.92
C LEU A 205 2.11 -3.66 -18.22
N ARG A 206 2.01 -3.44 -16.91
CA ARG A 206 3.05 -2.85 -16.08
C ARG A 206 4.29 -3.75 -15.99
N ALA A 207 4.12 -5.06 -15.85
CA ALA A 207 5.25 -6.00 -15.77
C ALA A 207 5.96 -6.15 -17.12
N VAL A 208 5.20 -6.23 -18.22
CA VAL A 208 5.75 -6.23 -19.59
C VAL A 208 6.50 -4.92 -19.86
N GLY A 209 5.95 -3.77 -19.46
CA GLY A 209 6.59 -2.46 -19.59
C GLY A 209 7.90 -2.35 -18.80
N PHE A 210 7.93 -2.86 -17.55
CA PHE A 210 9.14 -2.88 -16.72
C PHE A 210 10.26 -3.72 -17.38
N HIS A 211 9.97 -4.97 -17.75
CA HIS A 211 10.98 -5.87 -18.32
C HIS A 211 11.46 -5.45 -19.72
N THR A 212 10.57 -4.94 -20.60
CA THR A 212 10.96 -4.46 -21.94
C THR A 212 11.85 -3.23 -21.86
N ILE A 213 11.59 -2.30 -20.94
CA ILE A 213 12.41 -1.09 -20.79
C ILE A 213 13.79 -1.46 -20.22
N MET A 214 13.83 -2.25 -19.13
CA MET A 214 15.08 -2.68 -18.48
C MET A 214 16.06 -3.41 -19.42
N SER A 215 15.53 -4.17 -20.39
CA SER A 215 16.32 -4.91 -21.38
C SER A 215 16.64 -4.12 -22.67
N SER A 216 16.02 -2.95 -22.87
CA SER A 216 16.28 -2.05 -24.01
C SER A 216 17.51 -1.14 -23.84
N SER A 217 18.23 -1.28 -22.72
CA SER A 217 19.47 -0.56 -22.41
C SER A 217 20.67 -1.00 -23.27
N VAL A 218 21.70 -0.15 -23.35
CA VAL A 218 22.93 -0.41 -24.12
C VAL A 218 23.99 -1.16 -23.30
N LEU A 219 23.95 -1.10 -21.97
CA LEU A 219 24.92 -1.77 -21.11
C LEU A 219 24.33 -3.05 -20.50
N TYR A 220 24.95 -4.20 -20.78
CA TYR A 220 24.54 -5.49 -20.20
C TYR A 220 24.63 -5.56 -18.66
N SER A 221 25.33 -4.61 -18.02
CA SER A 221 25.36 -4.42 -16.56
C SER A 221 24.06 -3.87 -15.97
N ASP A 222 23.26 -3.18 -16.77
CA ASP A 222 22.12 -2.38 -16.29
C ASP A 222 20.81 -3.18 -16.41
N MET A 223 20.83 -4.27 -17.19
CA MET A 223 19.74 -5.22 -17.39
C MET A 223 19.50 -6.12 -16.17
N ILE A 224 18.32 -6.74 -16.13
CA ILE A 224 18.00 -7.83 -15.20
C ILE A 224 18.45 -9.13 -15.85
N PHE A 225 17.61 -9.69 -16.71
CA PHE A 225 17.95 -10.79 -17.60
C PHE A 225 18.78 -10.26 -18.77
N LYS A 226 19.94 -10.88 -18.99
CA LYS A 226 20.90 -10.42 -20.01
C LYS A 226 20.47 -11.00 -21.35
N VAL A 227 19.86 -10.17 -22.21
CA VAL A 227 19.27 -10.59 -23.49
C VAL A 227 19.74 -9.69 -24.64
N SER A 228 19.99 -10.25 -25.82
CA SER A 228 20.30 -9.48 -27.02
C SER A 228 19.07 -8.70 -27.48
N GLN A 229 17.88 -9.32 -27.47
CA GLN A 229 16.62 -8.67 -27.84
C GLN A 229 15.73 -8.44 -26.60
N PRO A 230 15.17 -7.22 -26.42
CA PRO A 230 14.47 -6.85 -25.19
C PRO A 230 13.17 -7.65 -24.95
N TYR A 231 12.62 -8.26 -26.00
CA TYR A 231 11.35 -8.97 -25.93
C TYR A 231 11.46 -10.41 -25.41
N ALA A 232 12.66 -10.99 -25.26
CA ALA A 232 12.81 -12.40 -24.93
C ALA A 232 12.28 -12.75 -23.52
N ALA A 233 12.78 -12.06 -22.48
CA ALA A 233 12.30 -12.24 -21.11
C ALA A 233 10.81 -11.86 -20.96
N THR A 234 10.35 -10.83 -21.67
CA THR A 234 8.94 -10.41 -21.59
C THR A 234 8.00 -11.40 -22.24
N ARG A 235 8.42 -12.03 -23.35
CA ARG A 235 7.67 -13.09 -24.03
C ARG A 235 7.53 -14.32 -23.13
N ALA A 236 8.59 -14.70 -22.41
CA ALA A 236 8.55 -15.77 -21.42
C ALA A 236 7.50 -15.50 -20.33
N TYR A 237 7.62 -14.40 -19.56
CA TYR A 237 6.67 -14.08 -18.49
C TYR A 237 5.23 -13.84 -18.98
N LEU A 238 5.05 -13.23 -20.16
CA LEU A 238 3.72 -13.05 -20.77
C LEU A 238 3.10 -14.40 -21.15
N SER A 239 3.87 -15.31 -21.76
CA SER A 239 3.38 -16.64 -22.13
C SER A 239 3.04 -17.51 -20.91
N LEU A 240 3.87 -17.44 -19.86
CA LEU A 240 3.61 -18.03 -18.55
C LEU A 240 2.28 -17.52 -17.96
N SER A 241 2.11 -16.20 -17.91
CA SER A 241 0.88 -15.55 -17.40
C SER A 241 -0.37 -15.94 -18.20
N ILE A 242 -0.28 -15.99 -19.53
CA ILE A 242 -1.39 -16.40 -20.40
C ILE A 242 -1.75 -17.87 -20.19
N CYS A 243 -0.76 -18.77 -20.10
CA CYS A 243 -1.02 -20.18 -19.84
C CYS A 243 -1.71 -20.40 -18.49
N ILE A 244 -1.22 -19.74 -17.42
CA ILE A 244 -1.82 -19.80 -16.07
C ILE A 244 -3.25 -19.27 -16.08
N PHE A 245 -3.48 -18.11 -16.71
CA PHE A 245 -4.80 -17.50 -16.78
C PHE A 245 -5.79 -18.42 -17.51
N ILE A 246 -5.41 -18.97 -18.67
CA ILE A 246 -6.25 -19.89 -19.44
C ILE A 246 -6.49 -21.19 -18.67
N SER A 247 -5.45 -21.79 -18.08
CA SER A 247 -5.55 -23.09 -17.42
C SER A 247 -6.39 -23.09 -16.15
N ASN A 248 -6.42 -21.98 -15.41
CA ASN A 248 -7.30 -21.84 -14.24
C ASN A 248 -8.70 -21.35 -14.66
N CYS A 249 -8.82 -20.38 -15.59
CA CYS A 249 -10.11 -19.79 -15.97
C CYS A 249 -11.08 -20.77 -16.66
N PHE A 250 -10.58 -21.70 -17.49
CA PHE A 250 -11.43 -22.51 -18.38
C PHE A 250 -11.71 -23.95 -17.92
N GLN A 251 -11.38 -24.30 -16.66
CA GLN A 251 -11.71 -25.60 -16.02
C GLN A 251 -13.21 -25.74 -15.64
N ILE A 252 -14.11 -25.30 -16.51
CA ILE A 252 -15.56 -25.28 -16.23
C ILE A 252 -16.23 -26.61 -16.64
N THR A 253 -15.60 -27.41 -17.51
CA THR A 253 -16.07 -28.75 -17.89
C THR A 253 -14.91 -29.72 -18.13
N GLU A 254 -15.11 -31.00 -17.81
CA GLU A 254 -14.15 -32.11 -18.04
C GLU A 254 -13.70 -32.18 -19.51
N ASN A 255 -14.64 -31.96 -20.44
CA ASN A 255 -14.42 -32.00 -21.89
C ASN A 255 -13.44 -30.94 -22.44
N ASN A 256 -12.99 -29.96 -21.65
CA ASN A 256 -12.09 -28.90 -22.12
C ASN A 256 -10.59 -29.19 -21.86
N MET A 257 -10.25 -30.21 -21.07
CA MET A 257 -8.87 -30.50 -20.61
C MET A 257 -7.84 -30.56 -21.78
N TYR A 258 -8.11 -31.38 -22.80
CA TYR A 258 -7.19 -31.55 -23.93
C TYR A 258 -7.04 -30.27 -24.77
N GLN A 259 -8.09 -29.43 -24.85
CA GLN A 259 -8.05 -28.16 -25.58
C GLN A 259 -7.10 -27.16 -24.91
N ILE A 260 -7.14 -27.09 -23.57
CA ILE A 260 -6.21 -26.27 -22.79
C ILE A 260 -4.76 -26.74 -23.01
N HIS A 261 -4.51 -28.05 -22.96
CA HIS A 261 -3.17 -28.59 -23.24
C HIS A 261 -2.69 -28.31 -24.68
N PHE A 262 -3.57 -28.35 -25.69
CA PHE A 262 -3.21 -27.94 -27.07
C PHE A 262 -2.84 -26.45 -27.16
N ILE A 263 -3.52 -25.56 -26.42
CA ILE A 263 -3.18 -24.13 -26.36
C ILE A 263 -1.82 -23.93 -25.69
N ILE A 264 -1.56 -24.59 -24.56
CA ILE A 264 -0.26 -24.54 -23.87
C ILE A 264 0.85 -25.09 -24.79
N PHE A 265 0.63 -26.22 -25.47
CA PHE A 265 1.55 -26.76 -26.46
C PHE A 265 1.89 -25.75 -27.57
N ALA A 266 0.88 -25.08 -28.15
CA ALA A 266 1.11 -24.08 -29.20
C ALA A 266 1.94 -22.89 -28.70
N ILE A 267 1.64 -22.38 -27.50
CA ILE A 267 2.35 -21.25 -26.89
C ILE A 267 3.80 -21.62 -26.52
N MET A 268 4.03 -22.80 -25.94
CA MET A 268 5.37 -23.27 -25.56
C MET A 268 6.21 -23.62 -26.79
N THR A 269 5.61 -24.25 -27.81
CA THR A 269 6.30 -24.56 -29.08
C THR A 269 6.68 -23.29 -29.85
N PHE A 270 5.83 -22.25 -29.82
CA PHE A 270 6.17 -20.95 -30.38
C PHE A 270 7.37 -20.34 -29.65
N ASN A 271 7.38 -20.33 -28.32
CA ASN A 271 8.52 -19.83 -27.54
C ASN A 271 9.81 -20.60 -27.81
N PHE A 272 9.76 -21.93 -27.74
CA PHE A 272 10.88 -22.82 -28.07
C PHE A 272 11.44 -22.52 -29.46
N SER A 273 10.57 -22.44 -30.47
CA SER A 273 10.97 -22.19 -31.87
C SER A 273 11.62 -20.81 -32.04
N VAL A 274 11.13 -19.80 -31.32
CA VAL A 274 11.67 -18.43 -31.40
C VAL A 274 13.03 -18.35 -30.68
N ASP A 275 13.18 -18.85 -29.45
CA ASP A 275 14.48 -18.85 -28.78
C ASP A 275 15.52 -19.73 -29.50
N LEU A 276 15.10 -20.82 -30.14
CA LEU A 276 16.00 -21.71 -30.89
C LEU A 276 16.54 -21.02 -32.15
N VAL A 277 15.72 -20.20 -32.82
CA VAL A 277 16.09 -19.49 -34.05
C VAL A 277 16.77 -18.14 -33.79
N LEU A 278 16.47 -17.48 -32.66
CA LEU A 278 16.99 -16.14 -32.33
C LEU A 278 18.15 -16.14 -31.31
N TYR A 279 18.25 -17.16 -30.45
CA TYR A 279 19.36 -17.31 -29.49
C TYR A 279 19.53 -16.10 -28.55
N ASP A 280 18.40 -15.57 -28.07
CA ASP A 280 18.31 -14.23 -27.47
C ASP A 280 18.99 -14.10 -26.09
N TRP A 281 19.25 -15.19 -25.36
CA TRP A 281 19.78 -15.13 -23.99
C TRP A 281 21.31 -15.08 -24.00
N VAL A 282 21.91 -14.05 -23.39
CA VAL A 282 23.35 -13.71 -23.48
C VAL A 282 24.22 -14.75 -22.79
N ILE A 283 23.80 -15.27 -21.64
CA ILE A 283 24.52 -16.33 -20.94
C ILE A 283 24.10 -17.67 -21.56
N GLU A 284 25.11 -18.41 -22.04
CA GLU A 284 24.87 -19.66 -22.78
C GLU A 284 24.21 -20.76 -21.94
N LYS A 285 24.57 -20.87 -20.65
CA LYS A 285 23.90 -21.78 -19.72
C LYS A 285 22.41 -21.48 -19.60
N GLU A 286 22.06 -20.20 -19.54
CA GLU A 286 20.67 -19.73 -19.42
C GLU A 286 19.89 -20.02 -20.70
N ASN A 287 20.47 -19.76 -21.89
CA ASN A 287 19.85 -20.08 -23.17
C ASN A 287 19.61 -21.60 -23.33
N ARG A 288 20.61 -22.44 -22.98
CA ARG A 288 20.47 -23.91 -23.02
C ARG A 288 19.36 -24.37 -22.07
N LEU A 289 19.28 -23.83 -20.85
CA LEU A 289 18.24 -24.18 -19.88
C LEU A 289 16.83 -23.76 -20.35
N ILE A 290 16.62 -22.49 -20.75
CA ILE A 290 15.30 -22.04 -21.21
C ILE A 290 14.79 -22.83 -22.42
N LEU A 291 15.67 -23.20 -23.36
CA LEU A 291 15.31 -24.11 -24.45
C LEU A 291 14.86 -25.48 -23.95
N THR A 292 15.55 -26.07 -22.98
CA THR A 292 15.14 -27.37 -22.40
C THR A 292 13.79 -27.29 -21.69
N PHE A 293 13.52 -26.24 -20.91
CA PHE A 293 12.24 -26.10 -20.21
C PHE A 293 11.06 -25.75 -21.12
N PHE A 294 11.25 -24.94 -22.18
CA PHE A 294 10.20 -24.75 -23.20
C PHE A 294 9.97 -26.01 -24.03
N GLY A 295 11.02 -26.76 -24.38
CA GLY A 295 10.91 -28.04 -25.10
C GLY A 295 10.15 -29.09 -24.30
N PHE A 296 10.54 -29.29 -23.04
CA PHE A 296 9.83 -30.11 -22.05
C PHE A 296 8.35 -29.72 -21.96
N SER A 297 8.07 -28.43 -21.75
CA SER A 297 6.71 -27.95 -21.51
C SER A 297 5.81 -28.08 -22.72
N ALA A 298 6.35 -27.93 -23.93
CA ALA A 298 5.65 -28.22 -25.17
C ALA A 298 5.34 -29.72 -25.30
N ILE A 299 6.35 -30.59 -25.20
CA ILE A 299 6.20 -32.03 -25.49
C ILE A 299 5.34 -32.73 -24.44
N SER A 300 5.53 -32.43 -23.15
CA SER A 300 4.65 -32.94 -22.10
C SER A 300 3.20 -32.50 -22.32
N SER A 301 2.94 -31.23 -22.67
CA SER A 301 1.58 -30.74 -22.96
C SER A 301 0.97 -31.42 -24.19
N LEU A 302 1.77 -31.68 -25.23
CA LEU A 302 1.30 -32.40 -26.42
C LEU A 302 0.90 -33.84 -26.09
N VAL A 303 1.67 -34.53 -25.24
CA VAL A 303 1.34 -35.88 -24.77
C VAL A 303 0.03 -35.83 -23.97
N TYR A 304 -0.10 -34.98 -22.95
CA TYR A 304 -1.34 -34.87 -22.18
C TYR A 304 -2.56 -34.53 -23.05
N ALA A 305 -2.41 -33.65 -24.06
CA ALA A 305 -3.47 -33.35 -25.02
C ALA A 305 -3.92 -34.61 -25.80
N PHE A 306 -2.99 -35.40 -26.35
CA PHE A 306 -3.34 -36.64 -27.04
C PHE A 306 -3.94 -37.69 -26.12
N CYS A 307 -3.43 -37.83 -24.89
CA CYS A 307 -3.95 -38.81 -23.93
C CYS A 307 -5.41 -38.51 -23.55
N GLY A 308 -5.77 -37.23 -23.35
CA GLY A 308 -7.15 -36.80 -23.14
C GLY A 308 -8.07 -36.88 -24.37
N VAL A 309 -7.53 -36.99 -25.58
CA VAL A 309 -8.31 -37.26 -26.82
C VAL A 309 -8.59 -38.76 -26.99
N PHE A 310 -7.72 -39.63 -26.48
CA PHE A 310 -7.78 -41.08 -26.74
C PHE A 310 -8.14 -41.95 -25.53
N ASN A 311 -8.33 -41.39 -24.32
CA ASN A 311 -8.70 -42.11 -23.09
C ASN A 311 -7.80 -43.32 -22.75
N TYR A 312 -6.49 -43.20 -22.98
CA TYR A 312 -5.52 -44.24 -22.61
C TYR A 312 -5.23 -44.25 -21.10
N ARG A 313 -4.97 -45.44 -20.52
CA ARG A 313 -4.48 -45.58 -19.14
C ARG A 313 -3.11 -44.93 -18.97
N TYR A 314 -2.91 -44.23 -17.85
CA TYR A 314 -1.89 -43.18 -17.74
C TYR A 314 -0.51 -43.60 -17.18
N GLU A 315 -0.35 -44.81 -16.63
CA GLU A 315 0.96 -45.26 -16.11
C GLU A 315 2.08 -45.32 -17.17
N PRO A 316 1.87 -45.84 -18.40
CA PRO A 316 2.88 -45.82 -19.45
C PRO A 316 3.23 -44.41 -19.92
N ILE A 317 2.33 -43.45 -19.69
CA ILE A 317 2.44 -42.07 -20.21
C ILE A 317 3.46 -41.25 -19.40
N ILE A 318 3.60 -41.49 -18.08
CA ILE A 318 4.71 -40.90 -17.30
C ILE A 318 6.08 -41.33 -17.87
N TRP A 319 6.21 -42.62 -18.21
CA TRP A 319 7.45 -43.17 -18.79
C TRP A 319 7.68 -42.69 -20.22
N LEU A 320 6.62 -42.52 -21.02
CA LEU A 320 6.69 -41.91 -22.35
C LEU A 320 7.18 -40.46 -22.28
N ILE A 321 6.59 -39.65 -21.40
CA ILE A 321 6.98 -38.25 -21.15
C ILE A 321 8.44 -38.21 -20.72
N SER A 322 8.81 -38.91 -19.64
CA SER A 322 10.18 -38.97 -19.12
C SER A 322 11.20 -39.42 -20.19
N GLY A 323 10.84 -40.38 -21.03
CA GLY A 323 11.69 -40.85 -22.13
C GLY A 323 11.85 -39.81 -23.25
N LEU A 324 10.76 -39.15 -23.66
CA LEU A 324 10.79 -38.07 -24.64
C LEU A 324 11.57 -36.86 -24.13
N ASP A 325 11.44 -36.51 -22.85
CA ASP A 325 12.15 -35.38 -22.25
C ASP A 325 13.65 -35.66 -22.08
N LEU A 326 14.05 -36.89 -21.76
CA LEU A 326 15.45 -37.31 -21.80
C LEU A 326 16.04 -37.25 -23.23
N ILE A 327 15.24 -37.58 -24.24
CA ILE A 327 15.61 -37.40 -25.66
C ILE A 327 15.78 -35.90 -25.99
N VAL A 328 14.84 -35.04 -25.56
CA VAL A 328 14.91 -33.57 -25.74
C VAL A 328 16.15 -32.96 -25.07
N LEU A 329 16.42 -33.33 -23.82
CA LEU A 329 17.62 -32.93 -23.06
C LEU A 329 18.91 -33.36 -23.77
N SER A 330 18.92 -34.53 -24.40
CA SER A 330 20.07 -35.06 -25.15
C SER A 330 20.26 -34.35 -26.51
N ILE A 331 19.16 -33.97 -27.18
CA ILE A 331 19.16 -33.40 -28.54
C ILE A 331 19.43 -31.88 -28.55
N ILE A 332 18.90 -31.13 -27.57
CA ILE A 332 19.02 -29.66 -27.56
C ILE A 332 20.48 -29.15 -27.59
N PRO A 333 21.44 -29.70 -26.81
CA PRO A 333 22.84 -29.31 -26.91
C PRO A 333 23.40 -29.48 -28.33
N SER A 334 23.15 -30.63 -28.96
CA SER A 334 23.59 -30.92 -30.34
C SER A 334 22.95 -29.99 -31.37
N PHE A 335 21.69 -29.60 -31.18
CA PHE A 335 21.03 -28.61 -32.04
C PHE A 335 21.59 -27.20 -31.84
N VAL A 336 21.84 -26.76 -30.60
CA VAL A 336 22.49 -25.49 -30.29
C VAL A 336 23.88 -25.42 -30.92
N ASP A 337 24.70 -26.45 -30.73
CA ASP A 337 26.05 -26.51 -31.28
C ASP A 337 26.03 -26.54 -32.82
N CYS A 338 25.03 -27.20 -33.44
CA CYS A 338 24.79 -27.17 -34.88
C CYS A 338 24.41 -25.75 -35.38
N ILE A 339 23.51 -25.06 -34.67
CA ILE A 339 23.08 -23.68 -35.00
C ILE A 339 24.25 -22.70 -34.88
N VAL A 340 25.04 -22.79 -33.81
CA VAL A 340 26.26 -21.99 -33.60
C VAL A 340 27.26 -22.22 -34.72
N ASN A 341 27.60 -23.49 -35.03
CA ASN A 341 28.52 -23.82 -36.12
C ASN A 341 28.01 -23.31 -37.48
N ARG A 342 26.70 -23.41 -37.73
CA ARG A 342 26.08 -22.91 -38.96
C ARG A 342 26.12 -21.38 -39.04
N ALA A 343 25.88 -20.66 -37.95
CA ALA A 343 26.02 -19.21 -37.88
C ALA A 343 27.47 -18.77 -38.17
N LEU A 344 28.45 -19.43 -37.55
CA LEU A 344 29.88 -19.17 -37.79
C LEU A 344 30.29 -19.45 -39.25
N GLN A 345 29.77 -20.52 -39.86
CA GLN A 345 29.99 -20.80 -41.29
C GLN A 345 29.33 -19.73 -42.21
N LYS A 346 28.11 -19.28 -41.90
CA LYS A 346 27.44 -18.18 -42.62
C LYS A 346 28.29 -16.90 -42.57
N LEU A 347 28.77 -16.50 -41.38
CA LEU A 347 29.55 -15.27 -41.20
C LEU A 347 30.87 -15.28 -41.97
N LYS A 348 31.52 -16.44 -42.12
CA LYS A 348 32.75 -16.58 -42.92
C LYS A 348 32.53 -16.27 -44.42
N ASN A 349 31.33 -16.49 -44.95
CA ASN A 349 31.00 -16.22 -46.35
C ASN A 349 31.05 -14.70 -46.66
N PRO A 350 31.87 -14.24 -47.64
CA PRO A 350 31.99 -12.81 -47.97
C PRO A 350 30.69 -12.18 -48.51
N ASP A 351 29.76 -12.99 -49.01
CA ASP A 351 28.46 -12.58 -49.58
C ASP A 351 27.27 -12.84 -48.64
N TYR A 352 27.52 -13.22 -47.37
CA TYR A 352 26.51 -13.43 -46.31
C TYR A 352 25.31 -12.47 -46.38
N VAL A 353 25.58 -11.16 -46.51
CA VAL A 353 24.58 -10.09 -46.51
C VAL A 353 23.59 -10.13 -47.69
N LYS A 354 23.89 -10.85 -48.78
CA LYS A 354 22.93 -11.12 -49.86
C LYS A 354 21.89 -12.17 -49.44
N TYR A 355 22.29 -13.18 -48.66
CA TYR A 355 21.48 -14.37 -48.37
C TYR A 355 20.64 -14.28 -47.09
N VAL A 356 20.97 -13.37 -46.16
CA VAL A 356 20.17 -13.16 -44.94
C VAL A 356 18.74 -12.73 -45.29
N LYS A 357 17.73 -13.41 -44.72
CA LYS A 357 16.31 -13.11 -44.99
C LYS A 357 15.75 -11.95 -44.17
N SER A 358 16.16 -11.78 -42.92
CA SER A 358 15.63 -10.74 -42.00
C SER A 358 16.74 -10.14 -41.12
N PRO A 359 16.58 -8.89 -40.64
CA PRO A 359 17.57 -8.27 -39.75
C PRO A 359 17.68 -8.97 -38.40
N ILE A 360 16.62 -9.65 -37.95
CA ILE A 360 16.60 -10.38 -36.68
C ILE A 360 17.58 -11.58 -36.73
N ILE A 361 17.58 -12.31 -37.85
CA ILE A 361 18.56 -13.38 -38.09
C ILE A 361 19.98 -12.81 -38.23
N ALA A 362 20.13 -11.60 -38.79
CA ALA A 362 21.44 -10.92 -38.87
C ALA A 362 22.00 -10.61 -37.48
N VAL A 363 21.17 -10.08 -36.58
CA VAL A 363 21.52 -9.80 -35.18
C VAL A 363 21.91 -11.09 -34.46
N SER A 364 21.07 -12.13 -34.56
CA SER A 364 21.34 -13.45 -33.94
C SER A 364 22.67 -14.06 -34.40
N ASP A 365 22.90 -14.17 -35.72
CA ASP A 365 24.16 -14.70 -36.28
C ASP A 365 25.38 -13.89 -35.79
N ILE A 366 25.25 -12.55 -35.71
CA ILE A 366 26.31 -11.64 -35.25
C ILE A 366 26.59 -11.78 -33.74
N ASP A 367 25.55 -11.84 -32.91
CA ASP A 367 25.69 -11.96 -31.45
C ASP A 367 26.22 -13.35 -31.05
N ILE A 368 25.87 -14.41 -31.80
CA ILE A 368 26.52 -15.72 -31.72
C ILE A 368 28.00 -15.61 -32.08
N GLY A 369 28.32 -14.95 -33.20
CA GLY A 369 29.70 -14.73 -33.64
C GLY A 369 30.54 -13.96 -32.62
N PHE A 370 29.99 -12.90 -32.03
CA PHE A 370 30.63 -12.09 -31.00
C PHE A 370 30.83 -12.90 -29.70
N ARG A 371 29.79 -13.59 -29.22
CA ARG A 371 29.86 -14.48 -28.04
C ARG A 371 30.96 -15.54 -28.18
N MET A 372 31.14 -16.10 -29.38
CA MET A 372 32.14 -17.13 -29.67
C MET A 372 33.51 -16.58 -30.09
N GLY A 373 33.74 -15.27 -30.00
CA GLY A 373 35.03 -14.65 -30.32
C GLY A 373 35.42 -14.69 -31.80
N ALA A 374 34.44 -14.84 -32.71
CA ALA A 374 34.70 -15.01 -34.13
C ALA A 374 35.21 -13.71 -34.79
N TYR A 375 36.30 -13.82 -35.56
CA TYR A 375 36.96 -12.69 -36.19
C TYR A 375 36.03 -11.84 -37.05
N GLU A 376 35.13 -12.45 -37.85
CA GLU A 376 34.21 -11.71 -38.72
C GLU A 376 33.21 -10.82 -37.96
N ALA A 377 32.86 -11.18 -36.72
CA ALA A 377 32.00 -10.39 -35.85
C ALA A 377 32.81 -9.29 -35.13
N ILE A 378 33.96 -9.63 -34.53
CA ILE A 378 34.86 -8.67 -33.87
C ILE A 378 35.35 -7.60 -34.87
N SER A 379 35.71 -8.00 -36.09
CA SER A 379 36.10 -7.07 -37.16
C SER A 379 34.91 -6.36 -37.84
N CYS A 380 33.67 -6.61 -37.39
CA CYS A 380 32.42 -6.06 -37.93
C CYS A 380 32.27 -6.14 -39.46
N LYS A 381 32.86 -7.18 -40.08
CA LYS A 381 33.11 -7.32 -41.54
C LYS A 381 31.87 -7.07 -42.40
N HIS A 382 30.70 -7.52 -41.94
CA HIS A 382 29.43 -7.45 -42.65
C HIS A 382 28.55 -6.26 -42.24
N MET A 383 28.81 -5.64 -41.09
CA MET A 383 27.87 -4.73 -40.43
C MET A 383 27.52 -3.51 -41.29
N LYS A 384 28.51 -2.92 -41.97
CA LYS A 384 28.32 -1.77 -42.88
C LYS A 384 27.42 -2.08 -44.08
N ARG A 385 27.38 -3.34 -44.52
CA ARG A 385 26.50 -3.81 -45.61
C ARG A 385 25.10 -4.15 -45.07
N LEU A 386 24.99 -4.68 -43.86
CA LEU A 386 23.71 -5.00 -43.21
C LEU A 386 22.91 -3.75 -42.86
N LEU A 387 23.55 -2.72 -42.29
CA LEU A 387 22.91 -1.42 -42.02
C LEU A 387 22.34 -0.79 -43.30
N ARG A 388 23.06 -0.89 -44.43
CA ARG A 388 22.56 -0.44 -45.75
C ARG A 388 21.35 -1.25 -46.25
N ARG A 389 21.24 -2.53 -45.92
CA ARG A 389 20.12 -3.40 -46.31
C ARG A 389 18.90 -3.23 -45.40
N PHE A 390 19.11 -2.96 -44.11
CA PHE A 390 18.06 -2.88 -43.11
C PHE A 390 18.09 -1.55 -42.31
N PRO A 391 18.06 -0.37 -42.97
CA PRO A 391 18.34 0.94 -42.36
C PRO A 391 17.30 1.43 -41.35
N LYS A 392 16.20 0.69 -41.14
CA LYS A 392 15.14 1.03 -40.18
C LYS A 392 15.03 0.07 -39.00
N ASN A 393 15.90 -0.94 -38.85
CA ASN A 393 15.76 -1.94 -37.78
C ASN A 393 16.43 -1.53 -36.45
N PHE A 394 15.62 -1.40 -35.39
CA PHE A 394 16.08 -1.00 -34.06
C PHE A 394 17.11 -1.95 -33.44
N SER A 395 16.86 -3.26 -33.45
CA SER A 395 17.74 -4.27 -32.85
C SER A 395 19.15 -4.23 -33.45
N LEU A 396 19.28 -4.08 -34.78
CA LEU A 396 20.57 -3.99 -35.47
C LEU A 396 21.38 -2.76 -35.04
N TYR A 397 20.74 -1.61 -34.87
CA TYR A 397 21.39 -0.40 -34.34
C TYR A 397 21.75 -0.55 -32.85
N LEU A 398 20.92 -1.22 -32.05
CA LEU A 398 21.19 -1.50 -30.64
C LEU A 398 22.39 -2.45 -30.45
N THR A 399 22.51 -3.49 -31.28
CA THR A 399 23.68 -4.37 -31.33
C THR A 399 24.94 -3.61 -31.80
N CYS A 400 24.83 -2.70 -32.79
CA CYS A 400 25.94 -1.82 -33.17
C CYS A 400 26.40 -0.93 -31.99
N ALA A 401 25.47 -0.31 -31.28
CA ALA A 401 25.79 0.55 -30.13
C ALA A 401 26.48 -0.24 -29.01
N ARG A 402 25.97 -1.44 -28.67
CA ARG A 402 26.60 -2.36 -27.70
C ARG A 402 28.04 -2.71 -28.08
N MET A 403 28.29 -3.02 -29.35
CA MET A 403 29.64 -3.33 -29.83
C MET A 403 30.56 -2.10 -29.86
N ALA A 404 30.05 -0.92 -30.21
CA ALA A 404 30.86 0.31 -30.33
C ALA A 404 31.39 0.86 -28.99
N VAL A 405 30.85 0.38 -27.86
CA VAL A 405 31.38 0.67 -26.51
C VAL A 405 32.69 -0.09 -26.21
N VAL A 406 32.98 -1.16 -26.98
CA VAL A 406 34.05 -2.15 -26.70
C VAL A 406 35.00 -2.37 -27.89
N LEU A 407 34.58 -2.06 -29.12
CA LEU A 407 35.31 -2.35 -30.37
C LEU A 407 35.57 -1.09 -31.22
N ASN A 408 36.82 -0.95 -31.70
CA ASN A 408 37.24 0.10 -32.65
C ASN A 408 36.70 -0.13 -34.08
N SER A 409 36.32 -1.36 -34.42
CA SER A 409 36.00 -1.82 -35.78
C SER A 409 34.58 -1.52 -36.25
N VAL A 410 33.72 -0.95 -35.39
CA VAL A 410 32.29 -0.78 -35.68
C VAL A 410 32.06 0.34 -36.71
N PRO A 411 31.32 0.10 -37.81
CA PRO A 411 31.15 1.08 -38.90
C PRO A 411 30.07 2.13 -38.63
N LEU A 412 29.52 2.16 -37.42
CA LEU A 412 28.53 3.12 -36.91
C LEU A 412 29.12 3.70 -35.62
N SER A 413 29.29 5.01 -35.54
CA SER A 413 29.65 5.67 -34.28
C SER A 413 28.48 5.61 -33.29
N LEU A 414 28.75 5.75 -31.99
CA LEU A 414 27.68 5.85 -31.00
C LEU A 414 26.74 7.04 -31.31
N ASN A 415 27.27 8.14 -31.83
CA ASN A 415 26.52 9.33 -32.25
C ASN A 415 25.48 8.97 -33.32
N ALA A 416 25.90 8.28 -34.38
CA ALA A 416 25.02 7.85 -35.47
C ALA A 416 24.01 6.76 -35.04
N ALA A 417 24.18 6.18 -33.84
CA ALA A 417 23.15 5.38 -33.18
C ALA A 417 22.18 6.27 -32.37
N ALA A 418 22.67 7.29 -31.65
CA ALA A 418 21.86 8.29 -30.95
C ALA A 418 20.91 9.02 -31.93
N ASP A 419 21.43 9.52 -33.06
CA ASP A 419 20.65 10.09 -34.18
C ASP A 419 19.43 9.21 -34.53
N TYR A 420 19.68 7.92 -34.75
CA TYR A 420 18.67 6.95 -35.15
C TYR A 420 17.69 6.59 -34.01
N PHE A 421 18.12 6.65 -32.75
CA PHE A 421 17.25 6.45 -31.59
C PHE A 421 16.45 7.71 -31.22
N SER A 422 16.91 8.89 -31.62
CA SER A 422 16.16 10.14 -31.47
C SER A 422 14.82 10.05 -32.22
N ASN A 423 13.77 10.60 -31.61
CA ASN A 423 12.44 10.67 -32.20
C ASN A 423 11.66 11.86 -31.60
N PRO A 424 11.92 13.10 -32.04
CA PRO A 424 11.45 14.31 -31.37
C PRO A 424 9.93 14.51 -31.35
N HIS A 425 9.18 13.74 -32.16
CA HIS A 425 7.73 13.93 -32.36
C HIS A 425 6.92 12.63 -32.27
N GLY A 426 7.46 11.56 -31.63
CA GLY A 426 6.79 10.26 -31.58
C GLY A 426 6.88 9.54 -30.23
N PHE A 427 5.79 8.91 -29.81
CA PHE A 427 5.75 8.05 -28.62
C PHE A 427 6.45 6.71 -28.90
N SER A 428 7.77 6.67 -28.68
CA SER A 428 8.59 5.47 -28.86
C SER A 428 9.46 5.18 -27.62
N PRO A 429 8.87 4.75 -26.49
CA PRO A 429 9.58 4.67 -25.21
C PRO A 429 10.88 3.84 -25.24
N PHE A 430 10.93 2.73 -25.99
CA PHE A 430 12.15 1.91 -26.11
C PHE A 430 13.27 2.61 -26.89
N LYS A 431 12.92 3.34 -27.97
CA LYS A 431 13.89 4.18 -28.70
C LYS A 431 14.39 5.30 -27.81
N ASN A 432 13.48 5.96 -27.10
CA ASN A 432 13.81 7.08 -26.24
C ASN A 432 14.70 6.60 -25.07
N HIS A 433 14.46 5.42 -24.50
CA HIS A 433 15.31 4.82 -23.47
C HIS A 433 16.69 4.38 -23.98
N ALA A 434 16.77 3.82 -25.18
CA ALA A 434 18.04 3.54 -25.85
C ALA A 434 18.81 4.84 -26.14
N CYS A 435 18.14 5.90 -26.59
CA CYS A 435 18.72 7.22 -26.79
C CYS A 435 19.29 7.78 -25.47
N THR A 436 18.51 7.82 -24.38
CA THR A 436 19.02 8.19 -23.05
C THR A 436 20.17 7.30 -22.59
N SER A 437 20.16 6.00 -22.93
CA SER A 437 21.25 5.07 -22.61
C SER A 437 22.54 5.37 -23.39
N VAL A 438 22.45 5.95 -24.59
CA VAL A 438 23.60 6.34 -25.41
C VAL A 438 24.11 7.73 -25.01
N ASN A 439 23.24 8.72 -24.86
CA ASN A 439 23.63 10.10 -24.51
C ASN A 439 24.17 10.21 -23.07
N ARG A 440 24.01 9.18 -22.23
CA ARG A 440 24.69 9.01 -20.93
C ARG A 440 26.07 8.32 -21.03
N ILE A 441 26.61 8.15 -22.24
CA ILE A 441 27.93 7.56 -22.55
C ILE A 441 28.76 8.53 -23.40
N ILE A 442 28.17 9.13 -24.44
CA ILE A 442 28.82 10.10 -25.35
C ILE A 442 28.85 11.51 -24.69
N PRO A 443 29.89 12.35 -24.91
CA PRO A 443 29.79 13.80 -24.70
C PRO A 443 28.78 14.45 -25.69
N PRO A 444 28.34 15.71 -25.48
CA PRO A 444 27.49 16.41 -26.43
C PRO A 444 28.24 16.70 -27.74
N ILE A 445 27.70 16.26 -28.87
CA ILE A 445 28.34 16.41 -30.20
C ILE A 445 27.40 17.03 -31.25
N ASP A 446 26.09 16.78 -31.17
CA ASP A 446 25.12 17.39 -32.09
C ASP A 446 24.98 18.89 -31.77
N GLU A 447 24.77 19.75 -32.79
CA GLU A 447 24.65 21.20 -32.57
C GLU A 447 23.58 21.55 -31.52
N LEU A 448 22.45 20.84 -31.54
CA LEU A 448 21.35 20.98 -30.56
C LEU A 448 21.75 20.51 -29.15
N GLU A 449 22.56 19.44 -29.01
CA GLU A 449 23.05 19.00 -27.69
C GLU A 449 24.19 19.89 -27.18
N ILE A 450 24.99 20.48 -28.07
CA ILE A 450 26.02 21.48 -27.74
C ILE A 450 25.37 22.80 -27.32
N GLU A 451 24.32 23.26 -28.01
CA GLU A 451 23.52 24.40 -27.56
C GLU A 451 22.85 24.13 -26.21
N GLN A 452 22.26 22.94 -26.04
CA GLN A 452 21.64 22.56 -24.76
C GLN A 452 22.69 22.44 -23.63
N TYR A 453 23.89 21.89 -23.89
CA TYR A 453 24.99 21.86 -22.92
C TYR A 453 25.45 23.27 -22.54
N LYS A 454 25.64 24.17 -23.53
CA LYS A 454 25.99 25.59 -23.29
C LYS A 454 24.90 26.32 -22.52
N LYS A 455 23.63 26.02 -22.79
CA LYS A 455 22.46 26.58 -22.10
C LYS A 455 22.33 26.07 -20.67
N ASP A 456 22.56 24.79 -20.41
CA ASP A 456 22.53 24.20 -19.07
C ASP A 456 23.75 24.66 -18.22
N SER A 457 24.94 24.72 -18.83
CA SER A 457 26.15 25.29 -18.21
C SER A 457 25.99 26.79 -17.92
N GLY A 458 25.46 27.56 -18.87
CA GLY A 458 25.11 28.98 -18.68
C GLY A 458 24.04 29.21 -17.61
N ALA A 459 23.04 28.33 -17.52
CA ALA A 459 22.03 28.37 -16.47
C ALA A 459 22.64 28.12 -15.08
N LEU A 460 23.59 27.18 -14.95
CA LEU A 460 24.36 26.97 -13.72
C LEU A 460 25.24 28.19 -13.39
N LEU A 461 25.96 28.76 -14.36
CA LEU A 461 26.77 29.99 -14.19
C LEU A 461 25.92 31.20 -13.76
N HIS A 462 24.64 31.27 -14.13
CA HIS A 462 23.72 32.33 -13.69
C HIS A 462 23.01 32.05 -12.35
N MET A 463 22.99 30.79 -11.88
CA MET A 463 22.35 30.42 -10.61
C MET A 463 23.33 30.36 -9.45
N PHE A 464 24.53 29.79 -9.64
CA PHE A 464 25.54 29.69 -8.58
C PHE A 464 25.86 31.04 -7.89
N PRO A 465 26.05 32.16 -8.61
CA PRO A 465 26.39 33.42 -7.95
C PRO A 465 25.32 33.87 -6.94
N ARG A 466 24.03 33.69 -7.27
CA ARG A 466 22.92 34.01 -6.36
C ARG A 466 22.92 33.18 -5.08
N LEU A 467 23.39 31.95 -5.13
CA LEU A 467 23.53 31.10 -3.95
C LEU A 467 24.71 31.56 -3.06
N PHE A 468 25.77 32.09 -3.67
CA PHE A 468 26.86 32.74 -2.93
C PHE A 468 26.40 34.10 -2.35
N GLU A 469 25.62 34.91 -3.08
CA GLU A 469 24.97 36.13 -2.57
C GLU A 469 23.99 35.84 -1.41
N ASP A 470 23.08 34.88 -1.57
CA ASP A 470 22.19 34.43 -0.48
C ASP A 470 23.02 33.96 0.72
N ALA A 471 24.12 33.20 0.51
CA ALA A 471 25.00 32.73 1.59
C ALA A 471 25.78 33.88 2.26
N GLN A 472 26.17 34.92 1.52
CA GLN A 472 26.79 36.12 2.07
C GLN A 472 25.81 36.91 2.92
N SER A 473 24.59 37.20 2.40
CA SER A 473 23.55 37.91 3.15
C SER A 473 23.09 37.17 4.42
N LEU A 474 23.13 35.83 4.39
CA LEU A 474 22.92 34.96 5.55
C LEU A 474 24.02 35.16 6.61
N PHE A 475 25.28 35.32 6.19
CA PHE A 475 26.41 35.68 7.06
C PHE A 475 26.47 37.18 7.41
N ASP A 476 25.81 38.07 6.67
CA ASP A 476 25.61 39.48 7.06
C ASP A 476 24.62 39.54 8.22
N ILE A 477 23.44 38.93 8.09
CA ILE A 477 22.39 38.90 9.13
C ILE A 477 22.84 38.29 10.46
N ILE A 478 23.82 37.37 10.43
CA ILE A 478 24.45 36.82 11.65
C ILE A 478 25.40 37.84 12.30
N VAL A 479 26.16 38.60 11.52
CA VAL A 479 27.09 39.64 11.99
C VAL A 479 26.37 40.91 12.44
N ASP A 480 25.24 41.22 11.79
CA ASP A 480 24.32 42.34 12.09
C ASP A 480 23.33 42.00 13.21
N GLU A 481 23.34 40.76 13.70
CA GLU A 481 22.65 40.31 14.91
C GLU A 481 21.10 40.39 14.83
N VAL A 482 20.52 40.18 13.63
CA VAL A 482 19.05 40.28 13.38
C VAL A 482 18.39 38.91 13.08
N PRO A 483 18.34 37.96 14.04
CA PRO A 483 17.85 36.60 13.80
C PRO A 483 16.39 36.52 13.32
N ALA A 484 15.54 37.51 13.65
CA ALA A 484 14.14 37.56 13.23
C ALA A 484 13.93 37.69 11.69
N ILE A 485 14.96 38.06 10.93
CA ILE A 485 14.93 38.10 9.46
C ILE A 485 15.39 36.76 8.85
N LEU A 486 16.23 36.02 9.57
CA LEU A 486 16.93 34.83 9.07
C LEU A 486 15.99 33.75 8.48
N PRO A 487 14.79 33.42 9.06
CA PRO A 487 13.84 32.48 8.43
C PRO A 487 13.35 32.88 7.03
N LYS A 488 13.37 34.18 6.69
CA LYS A 488 12.94 34.69 5.37
C LYS A 488 14.05 34.51 4.33
N VAL A 489 15.30 34.82 4.71
CA VAL A 489 16.46 34.62 3.82
C VAL A 489 16.74 33.13 3.62
N MET A 490 16.59 32.31 4.67
CA MET A 490 16.61 30.84 4.54
C MET A 490 15.60 30.30 3.53
N ALA A 491 14.46 30.97 3.32
CA ALA A 491 13.49 30.56 2.30
C ALA A 491 13.95 30.89 0.86
N SER A 492 14.59 32.05 0.64
CA SER A 492 15.25 32.41 -0.63
C SER A 492 16.36 31.41 -0.95
N TYR A 493 17.31 31.29 -0.02
CA TYR A 493 18.45 30.38 -0.08
C TYR A 493 18.03 28.93 -0.35
N ASN A 494 17.03 28.41 0.35
CA ASN A 494 16.51 27.04 0.15
C ASN A 494 15.86 26.84 -1.23
N ALA A 495 15.24 27.87 -1.81
CA ALA A 495 14.70 27.81 -3.17
C ALA A 495 15.82 27.77 -4.22
N ASN A 496 16.82 28.66 -4.10
CA ASN A 496 17.98 28.68 -5.00
C ASN A 496 18.85 27.42 -4.84
N TYR A 497 19.10 26.96 -3.62
CA TYR A 497 19.78 25.68 -3.31
C TYR A 497 19.10 24.50 -4.00
N LYS A 498 17.79 24.30 -3.77
CA LYS A 498 17.04 23.19 -4.40
C LYS A 498 17.15 23.23 -5.92
N LYS A 499 17.00 24.42 -6.52
CA LYS A 499 17.09 24.58 -7.97
C LYS A 499 18.49 24.23 -8.47
N ILE A 500 19.55 24.72 -7.82
CA ILE A 500 20.93 24.40 -8.18
C ILE A 500 21.22 22.92 -8.01
N VAL A 501 20.81 22.29 -6.90
CA VAL A 501 20.96 20.83 -6.68
C VAL A 501 20.24 20.03 -7.77
N GLN A 502 18.99 20.38 -8.11
CA GLN A 502 18.22 19.70 -9.15
C GLN A 502 18.86 19.84 -10.54
N TYR A 503 19.30 21.05 -10.92
CA TYR A 503 19.98 21.32 -12.20
C TYR A 503 21.38 20.69 -12.25
N LEU A 504 22.13 20.72 -11.15
CA LEU A 504 23.49 20.15 -11.06
C LEU A 504 23.47 18.63 -11.10
N PHE A 505 22.53 17.98 -10.40
CA PHE A 505 22.32 16.54 -10.56
C PHE A 505 21.89 16.19 -11.99
N ASN A 506 20.99 16.96 -12.60
CA ASN A 506 20.59 16.75 -13.99
C ASN A 506 21.79 16.86 -14.96
N PHE A 507 22.62 17.90 -14.79
CA PHE A 507 23.82 18.13 -15.59
C PHE A 507 24.86 17.01 -15.41
N VAL A 508 25.18 16.62 -14.17
CA VAL A 508 26.22 15.60 -13.90
C VAL A 508 25.73 14.16 -14.21
N GLN A 509 24.42 13.88 -14.08
CA GLN A 509 23.83 12.60 -14.51
C GLN A 509 23.73 12.47 -16.04
N ARG A 510 23.63 13.60 -16.78
CA ARG A 510 23.62 13.63 -18.24
C ARG A 510 25.02 13.64 -18.85
N TYR A 511 25.93 14.44 -18.29
CA TYR A 511 27.28 14.68 -18.81
C TYR A 511 28.38 14.22 -17.81
N PRO A 512 28.50 12.90 -17.54
CA PRO A 512 29.47 12.37 -16.60
C PRO A 512 30.91 12.63 -17.06
N SER A 513 31.83 12.85 -16.13
CA SER A 513 33.23 13.21 -16.38
C SER A 513 33.46 14.47 -17.26
N SER A 514 32.46 15.36 -17.39
CA SER A 514 32.61 16.65 -18.08
C SER A 514 33.50 17.64 -17.30
N PRO A 515 34.29 18.49 -17.98
CA PRO A 515 35.17 19.47 -17.33
C PRO A 515 34.37 20.55 -16.58
N ASP A 516 33.32 21.13 -17.20
CA ASP A 516 32.44 22.09 -16.50
C ASP A 516 31.71 21.43 -15.34
N GLY A 517 31.31 20.16 -15.47
CA GLY A 517 30.74 19.39 -14.37
C GLY A 517 31.70 19.28 -13.19
N SER A 518 33.00 19.08 -13.45
CA SER A 518 34.02 19.00 -12.39
C SER A 518 34.22 20.35 -11.70
N PHE A 519 34.21 21.44 -12.46
CA PHE A 519 34.22 22.81 -11.94
C PHE A 519 32.99 23.08 -11.07
N PHE A 520 31.77 22.80 -11.55
CA PHE A 520 30.55 23.04 -10.78
C PHE A 520 30.42 22.15 -9.52
N VAL A 521 30.92 20.90 -9.56
CA VAL A 521 30.91 20.02 -8.37
C VAL A 521 31.94 20.47 -7.33
N GLU A 522 33.13 20.91 -7.74
CA GLU A 522 34.09 21.54 -6.82
C GLU A 522 33.57 22.89 -6.28
N LEU A 523 32.84 23.66 -7.10
CA LEU A 523 32.21 24.93 -6.70
C LEU A 523 31.03 24.74 -5.73
N PHE A 524 30.25 23.66 -5.89
CA PHE A 524 29.25 23.24 -4.90
C PHE A 524 29.91 22.74 -3.61
N LYS A 525 31.04 22.03 -3.70
CA LYS A 525 31.87 21.57 -2.59
C LYS A 525 32.63 22.71 -1.87
N VAL A 526 32.78 23.90 -2.47
CA VAL A 526 33.18 25.12 -1.76
C VAL A 526 32.17 25.42 -0.64
N LEU A 527 30.88 25.46 -0.95
CA LEU A 527 29.82 25.68 0.03
C LEU A 527 29.57 24.45 0.93
N TYR A 528 29.56 23.24 0.35
CA TYR A 528 29.08 22.02 1.02
C TYR A 528 30.10 20.87 0.95
N PRO A 529 31.27 20.99 1.61
CA PRO A 529 32.38 20.04 1.43
C PRO A 529 32.08 18.60 1.87
N LYS A 530 31.06 18.38 2.72
CA LYS A 530 30.77 17.06 3.33
C LYS A 530 29.32 16.57 3.22
N SER A 531 28.45 17.31 2.53
CA SER A 531 27.03 16.97 2.37
C SER A 531 26.81 15.64 1.63
N GLN A 532 25.62 15.08 1.72
CA GLN A 532 25.27 13.83 1.05
C GLN A 532 25.21 14.02 -0.47
N GLU A 533 24.69 15.17 -0.89
CA GLU A 533 24.62 15.64 -2.27
C GLU A 533 26.01 15.72 -2.90
N THR A 534 27.00 16.31 -2.21
CA THR A 534 28.38 16.39 -2.72
C THR A 534 29.00 15.00 -2.91
N ARG A 535 28.79 14.05 -1.98
CA ARG A 535 29.29 12.67 -2.13
C ARG A 535 28.66 11.96 -3.33
N GLU A 536 27.38 12.20 -3.57
CA GLU A 536 26.62 11.63 -4.69
C GLU A 536 27.05 12.25 -6.03
N LEU A 537 27.20 13.57 -6.11
CA LEU A 537 27.73 14.27 -7.28
C LEU A 537 29.15 13.80 -7.64
N VAL A 538 30.02 13.64 -6.64
CA VAL A 538 31.37 13.08 -6.80
C VAL A 538 31.33 11.61 -7.23
N TYR A 539 30.34 10.82 -6.81
CA TYR A 539 30.12 9.46 -7.34
C TYR A 539 29.70 9.49 -8.82
N TRP A 540 28.71 10.31 -9.19
CA TRP A 540 28.19 10.37 -10.56
C TRP A 540 29.24 10.87 -11.57
N ILE A 541 30.05 11.86 -11.21
CA ILE A 541 31.05 12.42 -12.14
C ILE A 541 32.24 11.47 -12.38
N ASN A 542 32.60 10.68 -11.36
CA ASN A 542 33.68 9.70 -11.42
C ASN A 542 33.22 8.30 -11.90
N ASN A 543 31.94 8.14 -12.27
CA ASN A 543 31.37 6.85 -12.69
C ASN A 543 31.87 6.44 -14.09
N ARG A 544 33.08 5.87 -14.16
CA ARG A 544 33.73 5.34 -15.36
C ARG A 544 33.73 3.80 -15.35
N PRO A 545 32.71 3.13 -15.90
CA PRO A 545 32.67 1.67 -15.95
C PRO A 545 33.74 1.09 -16.89
N GLU A 546 34.44 0.04 -16.44
CA GLU A 546 35.43 -0.68 -17.23
C GLU A 546 34.75 -1.60 -18.26
N TYR A 547 34.29 -1.03 -19.38
CA TYR A 547 33.44 -1.71 -20.36
C TYR A 547 33.96 -3.08 -20.83
N ILE A 548 35.25 -3.19 -21.23
CA ILE A 548 35.84 -4.47 -21.65
C ILE A 548 35.69 -5.54 -20.56
N LYS A 549 36.02 -5.21 -19.31
CA LYS A 549 35.99 -6.15 -18.16
C LYS A 549 34.56 -6.63 -17.88
N ASN A 550 33.58 -5.74 -17.93
CA ASN A 550 32.17 -6.10 -17.77
C ASN A 550 31.70 -7.04 -18.90
N TYR A 551 32.14 -6.84 -20.14
CA TYR A 551 31.81 -7.72 -21.26
C TYR A 551 32.52 -9.08 -21.16
N LEU A 552 33.80 -9.13 -20.77
CA LEU A 552 34.54 -10.40 -20.57
C LEU A 552 33.88 -11.29 -19.49
N ASN A 553 33.30 -10.69 -18.44
CA ASN A 553 32.56 -11.42 -17.40
C ASN A 553 31.30 -12.14 -17.92
N TYR A 554 30.71 -11.67 -19.03
CA TYR A 554 29.53 -12.29 -19.66
C TYR A 554 29.89 -13.14 -20.88
N PHE A 555 31.02 -12.84 -21.53
CA PHE A 555 31.50 -13.46 -22.76
C PHE A 555 32.95 -13.97 -22.59
N PRO A 556 33.21 -15.03 -21.79
CA PRO A 556 34.58 -15.49 -21.50
C PRO A 556 35.36 -15.88 -22.76
N ASN A 557 34.68 -16.37 -23.81
CA ASN A 557 35.30 -16.73 -25.08
C ASN A 557 35.87 -15.51 -25.85
N LEU A 558 35.48 -14.27 -25.53
CA LEU A 558 36.11 -13.06 -26.08
C LEU A 558 37.57 -12.90 -25.64
N ILE A 559 38.01 -13.53 -24.55
CA ILE A 559 39.42 -13.49 -24.11
C ILE A 559 40.36 -13.96 -25.23
N ASN A 560 39.97 -15.00 -25.98
CA ASN A 560 40.75 -15.51 -27.11
C ASN A 560 40.89 -14.46 -28.22
N GLY A 561 39.79 -13.77 -28.56
CA GLY A 561 39.78 -12.70 -29.55
C GLY A 561 40.56 -11.46 -29.09
N LEU A 562 40.50 -11.12 -27.79
CA LEU A 562 41.25 -10.02 -27.20
C LEU A 562 42.77 -10.27 -27.23
N VAL A 563 43.21 -11.49 -26.91
CA VAL A 563 44.63 -11.89 -26.99
C VAL A 563 45.13 -11.86 -28.44
N GLN A 564 44.37 -12.45 -29.38
CA GLN A 564 44.78 -12.52 -30.79
C GLN A 564 44.71 -11.17 -31.52
N HIS A 565 43.76 -10.30 -31.16
CA HIS A 565 43.45 -9.08 -31.91
C HIS A 565 43.23 -7.84 -31.02
N HIS A 566 44.06 -7.67 -29.98
CA HIS A 566 43.98 -6.57 -29.00
C HIS A 566 43.68 -5.18 -29.60
N LYS A 567 44.23 -4.84 -30.77
CA LYS A 567 44.01 -3.54 -31.46
C LYS A 567 42.56 -3.27 -31.88
N LEU A 568 41.73 -4.31 -32.00
CA LEU A 568 40.30 -4.17 -32.31
C LEU A 568 39.47 -3.77 -31.07
N PHE A 569 39.99 -3.95 -29.85
CA PHE A 569 39.28 -3.64 -28.62
C PHE A 569 39.71 -2.29 -28.04
N ARG A 570 38.74 -1.50 -27.58
CA ARG A 570 38.93 -0.23 -26.85
C ARG A 570 37.73 -0.03 -25.93
N SER A 571 37.96 0.17 -24.63
CA SER A 571 36.93 0.74 -23.76
C SER A 571 36.65 2.17 -24.24
N TYR A 572 35.40 2.49 -24.55
CA TYR A 572 35.02 3.87 -24.88
C TYR A 572 35.40 4.84 -23.75
N VAL A 573 35.88 6.02 -24.12
CA VAL A 573 36.20 7.12 -23.20
C VAL A 573 35.62 8.40 -23.81
N PRO A 574 34.83 9.20 -23.07
CA PRO A 574 34.32 10.47 -23.56
C PRO A 574 35.45 11.51 -23.64
N GLU A 575 35.58 12.16 -24.79
CA GLU A 575 36.59 13.19 -25.06
C GLU A 575 35.87 14.56 -25.16
N TYR A 576 36.17 15.49 -24.24
CA TYR A 576 35.54 16.81 -24.17
C TYR A 576 36.50 17.91 -24.67
N HIS A 577 36.00 18.86 -25.48
CA HIS A 577 36.81 19.91 -26.11
C HIS A 577 36.98 21.20 -25.26
N HIS A 578 36.91 21.12 -23.93
CA HIS A 578 37.03 22.27 -23.03
C HIS A 578 38.07 22.01 -21.93
N GLU A 579 38.93 22.99 -21.70
CA GLU A 579 39.88 22.97 -20.58
C GLU A 579 39.14 23.19 -19.25
N ALA A 580 39.57 22.50 -18.19
CA ALA A 580 38.94 22.60 -16.89
C ALA A 580 39.30 23.92 -16.20
N LYS A 581 38.28 24.74 -15.88
CA LYS A 581 38.45 25.91 -15.01
C LYS A 581 38.89 25.48 -13.62
N LEU A 582 39.93 26.12 -13.09
CA LEU A 582 40.46 25.88 -11.75
C LEU A 582 39.92 26.91 -10.75
N LEU A 583 39.69 26.48 -9.51
CA LEU A 583 39.25 27.33 -8.40
C LEU A 583 40.43 27.75 -7.51
N PRO A 584 40.34 28.89 -6.79
CA PRO A 584 41.37 29.30 -5.85
C PRO A 584 41.51 28.29 -4.69
N PRO A 585 42.73 28.04 -4.19
CA PRO A 585 42.96 27.10 -3.10
C PRO A 585 42.24 27.54 -1.83
N VAL A 586 41.73 26.57 -1.07
CA VAL A 586 41.05 26.81 0.22
C VAL A 586 42.05 27.39 1.22
N PRO A 587 41.71 28.48 1.94
CA PRO A 587 42.56 29.03 3.01
C PRO A 587 42.85 27.97 4.09
N PRO A 588 44.06 27.92 4.68
CA PRO A 588 44.45 26.86 5.62
C PRO A 588 43.56 26.79 6.86
N LEU A 589 43.04 27.93 7.34
CA LEU A 589 42.07 28.05 8.44
C LEU A 589 40.69 27.40 8.15
N LEU A 590 40.40 27.07 6.89
CA LEU A 590 39.14 26.49 6.40
C LEU A 590 39.34 25.10 5.75
N ASN A 591 40.54 24.52 5.90
CA ASN A 591 40.94 23.25 5.29
C ASN A 591 40.54 22.06 6.16
N ASP A 592 40.71 22.17 7.49
CA ASP A 592 40.30 21.17 8.48
C ASP A 592 38.78 21.22 8.76
N ALA A 593 38.00 21.03 7.70
CA ALA A 593 36.54 20.97 7.79
C ALA A 593 36.10 19.89 8.79
N ASN A 594 35.13 20.22 9.63
CA ASN A 594 34.82 19.49 10.87
C ASN A 594 34.34 18.05 10.62
N TYR A 595 34.78 17.06 11.41
CA TYR A 595 34.56 15.62 11.08
C TYR A 595 33.34 14.97 11.77
N LYS A 596 32.76 15.57 12.82
CA LYS A 596 31.67 14.98 13.63
C LYS A 596 30.29 15.62 13.38
N ALA A 597 29.88 15.74 12.11
CA ALA A 597 28.55 16.24 11.71
C ALA A 597 27.53 15.13 11.38
N ASN A 598 27.94 13.86 11.34
CA ASN A 598 27.01 12.74 11.15
C ASN A 598 26.12 12.58 12.41
N THR A 599 24.81 12.42 12.22
CA THR A 599 23.75 12.21 13.25
C THR A 599 23.30 13.39 14.12
N ASN A 600 23.58 14.64 13.75
CA ASN A 600 22.87 15.79 14.32
C ASN A 600 21.41 15.82 13.84
N LYS A 601 20.47 15.95 14.78
CA LYS A 601 19.03 16.08 14.51
C LYS A 601 18.60 17.53 14.77
N GLY A 602 17.88 18.14 13.81
CA GLY A 602 17.18 19.41 14.06
C GLY A 602 16.12 19.27 15.15
N PRO A 603 15.62 20.36 15.74
CA PRO A 603 14.82 20.28 16.96
C PRO A 603 13.47 19.57 16.76
N TYR A 604 12.87 19.63 15.56
CA TYR A 604 11.63 18.89 15.27
C TYR A 604 11.90 17.39 15.23
N HIS A 605 12.92 16.95 14.47
CA HIS A 605 13.29 15.53 14.38
C HIS A 605 13.89 14.99 15.70
N HIS A 606 14.63 15.81 16.46
CA HIS A 606 15.15 15.45 17.79
C HIS A 606 14.02 15.16 18.77
N LEU A 607 13.03 16.06 18.88
CA LEU A 607 11.91 15.87 19.79
C LEU A 607 10.99 14.73 19.35
N MET A 608 10.71 14.60 18.04
CA MET A 608 9.88 13.52 17.50
C MET A 608 10.51 12.13 17.59
N THR A 609 11.83 12.02 17.56
CA THR A 609 12.52 10.72 17.70
C THR A 609 12.80 10.32 19.15
N ARG A 610 12.22 11.01 20.14
CA ARG A 610 12.23 10.56 21.54
C ARG A 610 11.39 9.31 21.69
N TRP A 611 11.92 8.32 22.42
CA TRP A 611 11.31 6.98 22.53
C TRP A 611 9.85 6.99 22.99
N PHE A 612 9.47 7.87 23.92
CA PHE A 612 8.09 7.97 24.42
C PHE A 612 7.12 8.57 23.39
N VAL A 613 7.61 9.46 22.51
CA VAL A 613 6.82 10.04 21.40
C VAL A 613 6.57 8.97 20.35
N ILE A 614 7.64 8.26 19.95
CA ILE A 614 7.54 7.11 19.06
C ILE A 614 6.57 6.08 19.66
N LEU A 615 6.65 5.79 20.96
CA LEU A 615 5.76 4.82 21.63
C LEU A 615 4.29 5.25 21.59
N ILE A 616 3.97 6.52 21.88
CA ILE A 616 2.58 7.04 21.85
C ILE A 616 2.01 6.98 20.42
N ILE A 617 2.77 7.44 19.42
CA ILE A 617 2.35 7.41 18.01
C ILE A 617 2.30 5.97 17.47
N SER A 618 3.22 5.09 17.88
CA SER A 618 3.16 3.68 17.49
C SER A 618 1.94 3.00 18.12
N PHE A 619 1.60 3.31 19.37
CA PHE A 619 0.43 2.76 20.02
C PHE A 619 -0.86 3.16 19.32
N THR A 620 -1.05 4.44 18.97
CA THR A 620 -2.25 4.89 18.24
C THR A 620 -2.41 4.27 16.86
N MET A 621 -1.31 4.07 16.13
CA MET A 621 -1.36 3.45 14.81
C MET A 621 -1.51 1.93 14.88
N ILE A 622 -0.89 1.25 15.86
CA ILE A 622 -0.88 -0.22 15.95
C ILE A 622 -2.10 -0.77 16.69
N PHE A 623 -2.62 -0.08 17.72
CA PHE A 623 -3.74 -0.58 18.52
C PHE A 623 -4.97 -0.96 17.68
N PRO A 624 -5.48 -0.11 16.76
CA PRO A 624 -6.61 -0.47 15.90
C PRO A 624 -6.31 -1.63 14.95
N ILE A 625 -5.10 -1.69 14.39
CA ILE A 625 -4.66 -2.75 13.46
C ILE A 625 -4.66 -4.12 14.16
N ILE A 626 -4.34 -4.17 15.46
CA ILE A 626 -4.39 -5.39 16.26
C ILE A 626 -5.80 -5.68 16.78
N SER A 627 -6.54 -4.67 17.25
CA SER A 627 -7.83 -4.89 17.92
C SER A 627 -8.97 -5.28 16.98
N ILE A 628 -9.01 -4.74 15.76
CA ILE A 628 -10.10 -4.98 14.81
C ILE A 628 -10.17 -6.46 14.37
N PRO A 629 -9.06 -7.15 14.04
CA PRO A 629 -9.04 -8.61 13.87
C PRO A 629 -9.58 -9.42 15.06
N PHE A 630 -9.38 -8.95 16.30
CA PHE A 630 -9.99 -9.59 17.48
C PHE A 630 -11.50 -9.34 17.59
N LEU A 631 -12.01 -8.19 17.11
CA LEU A 631 -13.45 -7.92 17.02
C LEU A 631 -14.11 -8.81 15.95
N PHE A 632 -13.52 -8.96 14.76
CA PHE A 632 -13.98 -9.93 13.75
C PHE A 632 -14.04 -11.36 14.31
N LYS A 633 -13.02 -11.79 15.04
CA LYS A 633 -13.00 -13.11 15.67
C LYS A 633 -14.10 -13.28 16.74
N GLN A 634 -14.45 -12.23 17.46
CA GLN A 634 -15.58 -12.25 18.40
C GLN A 634 -16.92 -12.38 17.65
N ASN A 635 -17.14 -11.59 16.60
CA ASN A 635 -18.33 -11.66 15.73
C ASN A 635 -18.54 -13.08 15.17
N PHE A 636 -17.49 -13.71 14.63
CA PHE A 636 -17.56 -15.07 14.09
C PHE A 636 -17.96 -16.10 15.16
N VAL A 637 -17.36 -16.03 16.36
CA VAL A 637 -17.71 -16.92 17.49
C VAL A 637 -19.16 -16.70 17.92
N TYR A 638 -19.62 -15.45 18.01
CA TYR A 638 -20.98 -15.12 18.41
C TYR A 638 -22.02 -15.65 17.42
N LEU A 639 -21.78 -15.48 16.11
CA LEU A 639 -22.61 -16.07 15.05
C LEU A 639 -22.63 -17.61 15.13
N HIS A 640 -21.51 -18.25 15.44
CA HIS A 640 -21.43 -19.71 15.57
C HIS A 640 -22.26 -20.21 16.77
N GLN A 641 -22.16 -19.56 17.92
CA GLN A 641 -22.96 -19.86 19.11
C GLN A 641 -24.46 -19.64 18.88
N ILE A 642 -24.84 -18.63 18.10
CA ILE A 642 -26.24 -18.39 17.72
C ILE A 642 -26.76 -19.45 16.73
N LYS A 643 -25.96 -19.87 15.74
CA LYS A 643 -26.32 -20.98 14.84
C LYS A 643 -26.54 -22.30 15.59
N LEU A 644 -25.79 -22.53 16.67
CA LEU A 644 -25.96 -23.68 17.57
C LEU A 644 -27.30 -23.63 18.33
N LEU A 645 -27.72 -22.47 18.86
CA LEU A 645 -29.04 -22.34 19.50
C LEU A 645 -30.19 -22.44 18.50
N ILE A 646 -30.01 -21.94 17.27
CA ILE A 646 -30.96 -22.11 16.16
C ILE A 646 -31.20 -23.60 15.86
N LYS A 647 -30.15 -24.44 15.88
CA LYS A 647 -30.29 -25.90 15.75
C LYS A 647 -31.08 -26.55 16.90
N GLY A 648 -30.99 -26.00 18.12
CA GLY A 648 -31.86 -26.40 19.23
C GLY A 648 -33.34 -26.05 18.96
N TYR A 649 -33.62 -24.83 18.48
CA TYR A 649 -34.96 -24.43 18.07
C TYR A 649 -35.48 -25.19 16.84
N SER A 650 -34.59 -25.70 15.96
CA SER A 650 -35.00 -26.46 14.78
C SER A 650 -35.50 -27.85 15.14
N ILE A 651 -34.81 -28.53 16.07
CA ILE A 651 -35.19 -29.83 16.59
C ILE A 651 -36.61 -29.80 17.16
N GLY A 652 -36.96 -28.76 17.94
CA GLY A 652 -38.30 -28.62 18.53
C GLY A 652 -39.44 -28.65 17.50
N TRP A 653 -39.37 -27.85 16.43
CA TRP A 653 -40.42 -27.86 15.40
C TRP A 653 -40.37 -29.12 14.54
N GLN A 654 -39.18 -29.67 14.24
CA GLN A 654 -39.02 -30.91 13.49
C GLN A 654 -39.63 -32.12 14.20
N ILE A 655 -39.57 -32.18 15.53
CA ILE A 655 -40.27 -33.23 16.32
C ILE A 655 -41.78 -33.09 16.17
N THR A 656 -42.34 -31.89 16.32
CA THR A 656 -43.80 -31.68 16.14
C THR A 656 -44.28 -31.90 14.70
N ARG A 657 -43.41 -31.69 13.69
CA ARG A 657 -43.66 -32.11 12.29
C ARG A 657 -43.68 -33.62 12.17
N ALA A 658 -42.67 -34.31 12.71
CA ALA A 658 -42.62 -35.76 12.69
C ALA A 658 -43.85 -36.36 13.37
N GLU A 659 -44.23 -35.84 14.53
CA GLU A 659 -45.45 -36.19 15.26
C GLU A 659 -46.69 -36.04 14.39
N SER A 660 -46.91 -34.85 13.79
CA SER A 660 -48.11 -34.61 12.97
C SER A 660 -48.15 -35.46 11.70
N PHE A 661 -47.01 -35.94 11.19
CA PHE A 661 -46.94 -36.80 10.01
C PHE A 661 -47.20 -38.30 10.29
N VAL A 662 -47.15 -38.77 11.55
CA VAL A 662 -47.52 -40.17 11.88
C VAL A 662 -49.02 -40.43 11.75
N TYR A 663 -49.87 -39.48 12.15
CA TYR A 663 -51.33 -39.65 12.16
C TYR A 663 -51.89 -40.04 10.77
N PRO A 664 -51.55 -39.36 9.65
CA PRO A 664 -51.97 -39.78 8.30
C PRO A 664 -51.59 -41.23 7.94
N LEU A 665 -50.39 -41.67 8.30
CA LEU A 665 -49.91 -43.02 7.97
C LEU A 665 -50.67 -44.12 8.71
N TYR A 666 -51.35 -43.78 9.81
CA TYR A 666 -52.21 -44.71 10.54
C TYR A 666 -53.66 -44.67 10.04
N TYR A 667 -54.36 -43.54 10.18
CA TYR A 667 -55.80 -43.46 9.86
C TYR A 667 -56.09 -43.48 8.35
N TYR A 668 -55.12 -43.12 7.50
CA TYR A 668 -55.22 -43.05 6.04
C TYR A 668 -54.20 -43.98 5.35
N ALA A 669 -53.91 -45.13 5.99
CA ALA A 669 -52.90 -46.10 5.54
C ALA A 669 -53.14 -46.71 4.13
N ASP A 670 -54.37 -46.65 3.60
CA ASP A 670 -54.67 -47.05 2.21
C ASP A 670 -54.31 -45.91 1.23
N PRO A 671 -53.47 -46.16 0.21
CA PRO A 671 -53.17 -45.20 -0.86
C PRO A 671 -54.40 -44.69 -1.65
N ASN A 672 -55.54 -45.35 -1.53
CA ASN A 672 -56.82 -44.97 -2.15
C ASN A 672 -57.77 -44.23 -1.20
N SER A 673 -57.36 -43.98 0.05
CA SER A 673 -58.19 -43.26 1.03
C SER A 673 -58.35 -41.78 0.66
N SER A 674 -59.43 -41.17 1.17
CA SER A 674 -59.89 -39.83 0.76
C SER A 674 -58.91 -38.67 1.04
N LEU A 675 -57.88 -38.89 1.87
CA LEU A 675 -56.84 -37.89 2.11
C LEU A 675 -55.93 -37.69 0.88
N TRP A 676 -55.65 -38.74 0.10
CA TRP A 676 -54.71 -38.70 -1.02
C TRP A 676 -55.45 -38.38 -2.33
N TYR A 677 -54.98 -37.41 -3.11
CA TYR A 677 -55.56 -37.16 -4.44
C TYR A 677 -55.13 -38.22 -5.46
N TYR A 678 -53.94 -38.81 -5.26
CA TYR A 678 -53.39 -39.90 -6.08
C TYR A 678 -52.56 -40.86 -5.22
N PRO A 679 -52.57 -42.19 -5.47
CA PRO A 679 -51.78 -43.16 -4.71
C PRO A 679 -50.27 -42.88 -4.67
N SER A 680 -49.72 -42.18 -5.67
CA SER A 680 -48.31 -41.75 -5.68
C SER A 680 -47.96 -40.73 -4.59
N GLN A 681 -48.94 -39.96 -4.10
CA GLN A 681 -48.72 -38.99 -3.01
C GLN A 681 -48.51 -39.68 -1.66
N TYR A 682 -49.21 -40.79 -1.40
CA TYR A 682 -48.99 -41.61 -0.21
C TYR A 682 -47.55 -42.11 -0.13
N TYR A 683 -47.02 -42.67 -1.22
CA TYR A 683 -45.63 -43.15 -1.26
C TYR A 683 -44.62 -42.01 -1.11
N ALA A 684 -44.81 -40.90 -1.82
CA ALA A 684 -43.92 -39.73 -1.69
C ALA A 684 -43.92 -39.14 -0.26
N PHE A 685 -45.08 -39.09 0.40
CA PHE A 685 -45.22 -38.64 1.80
C PHE A 685 -44.51 -39.60 2.77
N LYS A 686 -44.64 -40.92 2.55
CA LYS A 686 -43.97 -41.97 3.33
C LYS A 686 -42.43 -41.89 3.19
N ASP A 687 -41.93 -41.75 1.96
CA ASP A 687 -40.50 -41.65 1.66
C ASP A 687 -39.88 -40.34 2.19
N GLU A 688 -40.62 -39.22 2.14
CA GLU A 688 -40.17 -37.96 2.74
C GLU A 688 -40.09 -38.09 4.26
N LEU A 689 -41.13 -38.62 4.93
CA LEU A 689 -41.11 -38.77 6.39
C LEU A 689 -39.98 -39.69 6.85
N PHE A 690 -39.76 -40.83 6.17
CA PHE A 690 -38.63 -41.72 6.44
C PHE A 690 -37.29 -40.99 6.37
N THR A 691 -37.07 -40.22 5.31
CA THR A 691 -35.85 -39.42 5.12
C THR A 691 -35.69 -38.37 6.22
N LYS A 692 -36.78 -37.67 6.59
CA LYS A 692 -36.77 -36.59 7.58
C LYS A 692 -36.65 -37.10 9.02
N LEU A 693 -37.15 -38.30 9.33
CA LEU A 693 -36.89 -38.96 10.61
C LEU A 693 -35.41 -39.32 10.77
N LEU A 694 -34.74 -39.78 9.71
CA LEU A 694 -33.29 -40.04 9.74
C LEU A 694 -32.48 -38.75 9.89
N GLU A 695 -32.85 -37.66 9.20
CA GLU A 695 -32.24 -36.33 9.40
C GLU A 695 -32.42 -35.82 10.84
N LEU A 696 -33.61 -36.01 11.42
CA LEU A 696 -33.93 -35.63 12.79
C LEU A 696 -33.16 -36.47 13.82
N GLN A 697 -33.07 -37.79 13.66
CA GLN A 697 -32.29 -38.67 14.52
C GLN A 697 -30.80 -38.28 14.57
N ASN A 698 -30.21 -37.99 13.41
CA ASN A 698 -28.84 -37.49 13.34
C ASN A 698 -28.70 -36.12 14.03
N SER A 699 -29.63 -35.19 13.79
CA SER A 699 -29.62 -33.85 14.39
C SER A 699 -29.78 -33.86 15.91
N LEU A 700 -30.68 -34.71 16.42
CA LEU A 700 -30.92 -34.94 17.85
C LEU A 700 -29.67 -35.52 18.53
N THR A 701 -29.04 -36.51 17.89
CA THR A 701 -27.80 -37.16 18.38
C THR A 701 -26.63 -36.18 18.42
N GLU A 702 -26.40 -35.43 17.33
CA GLU A 702 -25.36 -34.41 17.23
C GLU A 702 -25.52 -33.32 18.30
N PHE A 703 -26.74 -32.81 18.50
CA PHE A 703 -27.03 -31.78 19.49
C PHE A 703 -26.88 -32.31 20.93
N SER A 704 -27.41 -33.49 21.22
CA SER A 704 -27.46 -34.07 22.57
C SER A 704 -26.10 -34.58 23.07
N PHE A 705 -25.23 -35.07 22.17
CA PHE A 705 -23.86 -35.47 22.52
C PHE A 705 -22.78 -34.45 22.12
N SER A 706 -23.16 -33.36 21.45
CA SER A 706 -22.22 -32.32 20.99
C SER A 706 -21.16 -32.80 19.98
N ILE A 707 -21.50 -33.80 19.15
CA ILE A 707 -20.56 -34.48 18.25
C ILE A 707 -20.69 -33.92 16.83
N GLY A 708 -19.86 -32.93 16.47
CA GLY A 708 -19.82 -32.37 15.13
C GLY A 708 -18.49 -31.69 14.78
N THR A 709 -18.23 -31.54 13.48
CA THR A 709 -16.99 -30.93 12.96
C THR A 709 -17.10 -29.40 12.90
N GLY A 710 -16.40 -28.69 13.78
CA GLY A 710 -16.29 -27.23 13.74
C GLY A 710 -16.30 -26.54 15.11
N TYR A 711 -16.81 -27.22 16.15
CA TYR A 711 -16.99 -26.64 17.48
C TYR A 711 -15.67 -26.23 18.16
N GLY A 712 -15.56 -24.94 18.46
CA GLY A 712 -14.41 -24.33 19.12
C GLY A 712 -14.40 -24.53 20.64
N HIS A 713 -13.32 -24.12 21.29
CA HIS A 713 -13.22 -24.20 22.76
C HIS A 713 -14.31 -23.37 23.47
N ASN A 714 -14.72 -22.24 22.88
CA ASN A 714 -15.78 -21.37 23.41
C ASN A 714 -17.19 -21.98 23.30
N ASP A 715 -17.40 -22.94 22.40
CA ASP A 715 -18.70 -23.60 22.25
C ASP A 715 -18.89 -24.68 23.33
N LYS A 716 -17.79 -25.23 23.86
CA LYS A 716 -17.79 -26.34 24.83
C LYS A 716 -18.53 -26.03 26.14
N THR A 717 -18.72 -24.76 26.51
CA THR A 717 -19.54 -24.40 27.68
C THR A 717 -21.05 -24.51 27.39
N ILE A 718 -21.49 -24.06 26.21
CA ILE A 718 -22.91 -24.18 25.80
C ILE A 718 -23.21 -25.66 25.53
N LEU A 719 -22.35 -26.33 24.75
CA LEU A 719 -22.44 -27.75 24.44
C LEU A 719 -22.45 -28.63 25.69
N ARG A 720 -21.61 -28.36 26.71
CA ARG A 720 -21.67 -29.10 28.00
C ARG A 720 -23.00 -28.90 28.72
N ASN A 721 -23.58 -27.70 28.68
CA ASN A 721 -24.86 -27.44 29.32
C ASN A 721 -26.00 -28.16 28.58
N VAL A 722 -26.01 -28.12 27.24
CA VAL A 722 -26.94 -28.88 26.39
C VAL A 722 -26.80 -30.39 26.64
N MET A 723 -25.57 -30.92 26.61
CA MET A 723 -25.29 -32.33 26.86
C MET A 723 -25.71 -32.76 28.27
N LYS A 724 -25.58 -31.91 29.30
CA LYS A 724 -26.13 -32.21 30.63
C LYS A 724 -27.65 -32.23 30.60
N PHE A 725 -28.30 -31.21 30.06
CA PHE A 725 -29.75 -31.09 30.02
C PHE A 725 -30.43 -32.23 29.26
N MET A 726 -29.93 -32.59 28.07
CA MET A 726 -30.49 -33.66 27.24
C MET A 726 -30.29 -35.06 27.81
N ASN A 727 -29.29 -35.25 28.68
CA ASN A 727 -28.91 -36.56 29.25
C ASN A 727 -29.09 -36.66 30.78
N ASP A 728 -29.68 -35.66 31.44
CA ASP A 728 -30.07 -35.77 32.86
C ASP A 728 -31.30 -36.69 32.97
N ILE A 729 -31.23 -37.68 33.86
CA ILE A 729 -32.25 -38.71 34.02
C ILE A 729 -33.17 -38.30 35.17
N ASP A 730 -34.22 -37.53 34.86
CA ASP A 730 -35.23 -37.11 35.84
C ASP A 730 -36.66 -37.00 35.29
N ILE A 731 -36.92 -37.47 34.06
CA ILE A 731 -38.26 -37.47 33.45
C ILE A 731 -38.92 -38.84 33.63
N ASP A 732 -40.21 -38.85 33.94
CA ASP A 732 -41.03 -40.06 33.95
C ASP A 732 -41.51 -40.34 32.50
N SER A 733 -40.98 -41.39 31.88
CA SER A 733 -41.27 -41.72 30.47
C SER A 733 -42.69 -42.26 30.27
N TYR A 734 -43.26 -42.00 29.09
CA TYR A 734 -44.45 -42.71 28.59
C TYR A 734 -44.13 -43.96 27.76
N GLN A 735 -42.85 -44.21 27.47
CA GLN A 735 -42.37 -45.32 26.62
C GLN A 735 -41.57 -46.38 27.40
N TYR A 736 -41.08 -46.04 28.60
CA TYR A 736 -40.23 -46.91 29.43
C TYR A 736 -40.70 -46.92 30.89
N ASP A 737 -40.69 -48.09 31.56
CA ASP A 737 -41.10 -48.25 32.98
C ASP A 737 -40.12 -47.61 34.00
N GLN A 738 -39.23 -46.72 33.57
CA GLN A 738 -38.17 -46.12 34.37
C GLN A 738 -37.99 -44.65 34.01
N LYS A 739 -37.35 -43.89 34.90
CA LYS A 739 -36.93 -42.53 34.57
C LYS A 739 -35.89 -42.51 33.45
N THR A 740 -36.02 -41.51 32.59
CA THR A 740 -35.30 -41.30 31.33
C THR A 740 -34.76 -39.88 31.23
N SER A 741 -33.95 -39.64 30.20
CA SER A 741 -33.58 -38.29 29.76
C SER A 741 -34.34 -37.87 28.50
N ILE A 742 -34.46 -36.55 28.29
CA ILE A 742 -35.12 -35.94 27.12
C ILE A 742 -34.58 -36.52 25.80
N TYR A 743 -33.28 -36.78 25.69
CA TYR A 743 -32.71 -37.43 24.52
C TYR A 743 -33.26 -38.84 24.28
N GLN A 744 -33.38 -39.66 25.33
CA GLN A 744 -33.84 -41.05 25.21
C GLN A 744 -35.30 -41.13 24.76
N ASP A 745 -36.14 -40.27 25.34
CA ASP A 745 -37.57 -40.20 25.06
C ASP A 745 -37.89 -39.66 23.66
N LEU A 746 -37.28 -38.54 23.27
CA LEU A 746 -37.38 -38.00 21.90
C LEU A 746 -36.84 -38.98 20.86
N MET A 747 -35.71 -39.65 21.15
CA MET A 747 -35.15 -40.65 20.24
C MET A 747 -36.07 -41.87 20.13
N GLY A 748 -36.63 -42.37 21.24
CA GLY A 748 -37.63 -43.43 21.28
C GLY A 748 -38.86 -43.09 20.43
N PHE A 749 -39.37 -41.86 20.57
CA PHE A 749 -40.45 -41.35 19.70
C PHE A 749 -40.07 -41.40 18.21
N THR A 750 -38.87 -40.94 17.82
CA THR A 750 -38.47 -41.01 16.39
C THR A 750 -38.36 -42.44 15.86
N TYR A 751 -37.94 -43.41 16.69
CA TYR A 751 -37.92 -44.83 16.29
C TYR A 751 -39.34 -45.38 16.14
N ALA A 752 -40.26 -45.07 17.05
CA ALA A 752 -41.65 -45.46 16.93
C ALA A 752 -42.29 -44.86 15.66
N ALA A 753 -42.07 -43.57 15.39
CA ALA A 753 -42.51 -42.91 14.16
C ALA A 753 -41.93 -43.58 12.89
N LEU A 754 -40.69 -44.10 12.96
CA LEU A 754 -40.06 -44.83 11.87
C LEU A 754 -40.70 -46.21 11.63
N GLU A 755 -41.24 -46.87 12.65
CA GLU A 755 -42.02 -48.12 12.49
C GLU A 755 -43.32 -47.87 11.71
N PHE A 756 -44.05 -46.78 12.00
CA PHE A 756 -45.20 -46.37 11.19
C PHE A 756 -44.77 -45.97 9.76
N ALA A 757 -43.65 -45.26 9.61
CA ALA A 757 -43.11 -44.83 8.31
C ALA A 757 -42.52 -45.95 7.44
N THR A 758 -42.15 -47.09 8.01
CA THR A 758 -41.63 -48.27 7.25
C THR A 758 -42.69 -49.36 7.10
N CYS A 759 -43.51 -49.56 8.14
CA CYS A 759 -44.35 -50.72 8.42
C CYS A 759 -43.60 -51.97 8.94
N ASP A 760 -42.29 -51.87 9.22
CA ASP A 760 -41.57 -52.87 10.01
C ASP A 760 -41.88 -52.65 11.51
N ARG A 761 -42.15 -53.74 12.24
CA ARG A 761 -42.65 -53.71 13.63
C ARG A 761 -41.71 -54.52 14.54
N LEU A 762 -40.79 -53.83 15.22
CA LEU A 762 -39.79 -54.39 16.13
C LEU A 762 -39.94 -53.89 17.58
N VAL A 763 -40.43 -52.67 17.76
CA VAL A 763 -40.61 -52.00 19.07
C VAL A 763 -42.06 -52.04 19.52
N LEU A 764 -43.02 -51.84 18.62
CA LEU A 764 -44.45 -51.89 18.93
C LEU A 764 -44.92 -53.33 19.25
N PRO A 765 -45.65 -53.56 20.37
CA PRO A 765 -45.98 -54.90 20.84
C PRO A 765 -46.91 -55.68 19.87
N TYR A 766 -46.72 -57.00 19.86
CA TYR A 766 -47.14 -57.89 18.78
C TYR A 766 -48.65 -58.21 18.76
N GLN A 767 -49.47 -57.24 18.35
CA GLN A 767 -50.88 -57.46 17.97
C GLN A 767 -51.07 -57.21 16.46
N LYS A 768 -51.84 -58.08 15.81
CA LYS A 768 -52.00 -58.04 14.34
C LYS A 768 -52.80 -56.81 13.90
N ASP A 769 -53.90 -56.57 14.59
CA ASP A 769 -54.72 -55.38 14.52
C ASP A 769 -54.41 -54.56 15.78
N PHE A 770 -53.84 -53.37 15.62
CA PHE A 770 -53.72 -52.42 16.73
C PHE A 770 -55.10 -51.76 16.89
N PRO A 771 -55.81 -51.93 18.02
CA PRO A 771 -57.19 -51.43 18.12
C PRO A 771 -57.21 -49.91 18.06
N ILE A 772 -58.14 -49.32 17.32
CA ILE A 772 -58.20 -47.85 17.16
C ILE A 772 -58.26 -47.13 18.51
N ASN A 773 -58.96 -47.68 19.51
CA ASN A 773 -59.03 -47.09 20.86
C ASN A 773 -57.68 -47.11 21.61
N ASP A 774 -56.84 -48.12 21.41
CA ASP A 774 -55.54 -48.21 22.05
C ASP A 774 -54.47 -47.41 21.27
N ALA A 775 -54.62 -47.32 19.95
CA ALA A 775 -53.88 -46.36 19.13
C ALA A 775 -54.19 -44.91 19.52
N ASN A 776 -55.47 -44.55 19.67
CA ASN A 776 -55.91 -43.22 20.10
C ASN A 776 -55.30 -42.83 21.46
N ARG A 777 -55.27 -43.77 22.43
CA ARG A 777 -54.57 -43.58 23.71
C ARG A 777 -53.08 -43.37 23.53
N TRP A 778 -52.41 -44.21 22.74
CA TRP A 778 -50.97 -44.11 22.49
C TRP A 778 -50.59 -42.78 21.80
N PHE A 779 -51.41 -42.32 20.85
CA PHE A 779 -51.26 -40.99 20.25
C PHE A 779 -51.46 -39.86 21.25
N ILE A 780 -52.43 -39.94 22.19
CA ILE A 780 -52.55 -38.95 23.28
C ILE A 780 -51.30 -38.95 24.18
N HIS A 781 -50.75 -40.12 24.51
CA HIS A 781 -49.54 -40.18 25.34
C HIS A 781 -48.35 -39.52 24.65
N ILE A 782 -48.12 -39.80 23.36
CA ILE A 782 -47.07 -39.13 22.56
C ILE A 782 -47.35 -37.64 22.36
N ARG A 783 -48.59 -37.25 22.09
CA ARG A 783 -49.05 -35.85 21.98
C ARG A 783 -48.65 -35.04 23.21
N ASN A 784 -48.97 -35.55 24.39
CA ASN A 784 -48.64 -34.91 25.67
C ASN A 784 -47.13 -34.94 25.93
N GLN A 785 -46.46 -36.07 25.67
CA GLN A 785 -45.02 -36.25 25.84
C GLN A 785 -44.22 -35.21 25.02
N VAL A 786 -44.49 -35.14 23.72
CA VAL A 786 -43.82 -34.21 22.79
C VAL A 786 -44.10 -32.75 23.16
N GLU A 787 -45.32 -32.42 23.59
CA GLU A 787 -45.66 -31.07 24.05
C GLU A 787 -44.83 -30.67 25.28
N ASP A 788 -44.78 -31.53 26.31
CA ASP A 788 -44.02 -31.30 27.54
C ASP A 788 -42.51 -31.21 27.29
N GLU A 789 -41.94 -32.13 26.48
CA GLU A 789 -40.51 -32.20 26.20
C GLU A 789 -40.04 -31.04 25.31
N VAL A 790 -40.83 -30.63 24.32
CA VAL A 790 -40.51 -29.45 23.48
C VAL A 790 -40.64 -28.15 24.28
N ILE A 791 -41.59 -28.03 25.21
CA ILE A 791 -41.68 -26.88 26.14
C ILE A 791 -40.48 -26.84 27.08
N ARG A 792 -40.04 -27.98 27.63
CA ARG A 792 -38.82 -28.08 28.46
C ARG A 792 -37.58 -27.70 27.66
N LEU A 793 -37.40 -28.25 26.45
CA LEU A 793 -36.27 -27.93 25.56
C LEU A 793 -36.24 -26.43 25.21
N ARG A 794 -37.38 -25.85 24.84
CA ARG A 794 -37.49 -24.43 24.49
C ARG A 794 -37.17 -23.53 25.69
N SER A 795 -37.75 -23.78 26.87
CA SER A 795 -37.50 -22.98 28.07
C SER A 795 -36.04 -23.07 28.53
N PHE A 796 -35.38 -24.22 28.36
CA PHE A 796 -33.94 -24.34 28.55
C PHE A 796 -33.15 -23.49 27.55
N ILE A 797 -33.45 -23.54 26.25
CA ILE A 797 -32.75 -22.73 25.24
C ILE A 797 -32.95 -21.22 25.49
N GLU A 798 -34.17 -20.79 25.86
CA GLU A 798 -34.47 -19.40 26.24
C GLU A 798 -33.70 -18.95 27.50
N SER A 799 -33.26 -19.88 28.36
CA SER A 799 -32.41 -19.58 29.54
C SER A 799 -30.91 -19.41 29.22
N ILE A 800 -30.45 -19.82 28.02
CA ILE A 800 -29.03 -19.73 27.64
C ILE A 800 -28.68 -18.30 27.22
N ASN A 801 -28.18 -17.51 28.16
CA ASN A 801 -27.60 -16.21 27.85
C ASN A 801 -26.28 -16.38 27.06
N VAL A 802 -26.29 -16.01 25.78
CA VAL A 802 -25.11 -16.03 24.89
C VAL A 802 -24.20 -14.84 25.19
N ASN A 803 -23.57 -14.86 26.37
CA ASN A 803 -22.40 -14.03 26.64
C ASN A 803 -21.16 -14.71 26.04
N VAL A 804 -20.38 -13.95 25.26
CA VAL A 804 -19.07 -14.41 24.76
C VAL A 804 -18.10 -14.48 25.94
N ASN A 805 -18.07 -15.61 26.65
CA ASN A 805 -17.30 -15.79 27.90
C ASN A 805 -15.78 -15.55 27.77
N ASN A 806 -15.27 -15.37 26.55
CA ASN A 806 -13.91 -14.92 26.24
C ASN A 806 -13.95 -13.65 25.37
N VAL A 807 -14.48 -12.54 25.90
CA VAL A 807 -14.33 -11.19 25.31
C VAL A 807 -12.84 -10.84 25.28
N TYR A 808 -12.19 -10.95 24.12
CA TYR A 808 -10.77 -10.63 23.98
C TYR A 808 -10.48 -9.14 24.20
N ILE A 809 -11.40 -8.27 23.79
CA ILE A 809 -11.39 -6.81 23.95
C ILE A 809 -12.86 -6.37 24.07
N ASP A 810 -13.21 -5.68 25.14
CA ASP A 810 -14.53 -5.05 25.29
C ASP A 810 -14.71 -3.93 24.25
N PRO A 811 -15.80 -3.90 23.46
CA PRO A 811 -16.03 -2.85 22.45
C PRO A 811 -16.06 -1.44 23.05
N ASN A 812 -16.51 -1.26 24.30
CA ASN A 812 -16.50 0.04 24.97
C ASN A 812 -15.06 0.46 25.31
N ALA A 813 -14.27 -0.45 25.90
CA ALA A 813 -12.84 -0.24 26.12
C ALA A 813 -12.07 0.03 24.81
N PHE A 814 -12.38 -0.66 23.71
CA PHE A 814 -11.81 -0.37 22.38
C PHE A 814 -12.10 1.07 21.94
N LEU A 815 -13.37 1.50 21.99
CA LEU A 815 -13.77 2.86 21.63
C LEU A 815 -13.08 3.92 22.50
N ILE A 816 -13.07 3.73 23.83
CA ILE A 816 -12.48 4.66 24.79
C ILE A 816 -10.97 4.74 24.61
N ILE A 817 -10.25 3.61 24.57
CA ILE A 817 -8.79 3.57 24.40
C ILE A 817 -8.40 4.12 23.02
N GLY A 818 -9.16 3.81 21.98
CA GLY A 818 -8.95 4.35 20.63
C GLY A 818 -9.06 5.88 20.59
N LEU A 819 -10.17 6.45 21.06
CA LEU A 819 -10.39 7.90 21.05
C LEU A 819 -9.43 8.65 21.99
N VAL A 820 -9.19 8.14 23.20
CA VAL A 820 -8.28 8.76 24.17
C VAL A 820 -6.84 8.73 23.66
N SER A 821 -6.38 7.62 23.07
CA SER A 821 -5.02 7.55 22.52
C SER A 821 -4.84 8.46 21.31
N ILE A 822 -5.81 8.51 20.37
CA ILE A 822 -5.81 9.45 19.25
C ILE A 822 -5.71 10.90 19.75
N PHE A 823 -6.50 11.28 20.76
CA PHE A 823 -6.47 12.63 21.33
C PHE A 823 -5.12 12.95 22.01
N ILE A 824 -4.57 12.03 22.80
CA ILE A 824 -3.25 12.18 23.44
C ILE A 824 -2.15 12.32 22.37
N SER A 825 -2.16 11.48 21.34
CA SER A 825 -1.17 11.53 20.25
C SER A 825 -1.26 12.85 19.46
N LEU A 826 -2.47 13.36 19.20
CA LEU A 826 -2.67 14.67 18.58
C LEU A 826 -2.08 15.79 19.45
N ALA A 827 -2.42 15.81 20.74
CA ALA A 827 -1.93 16.80 21.69
C ALA A 827 -0.39 16.77 21.84
N VAL A 828 0.21 15.57 21.90
CA VAL A 828 1.66 15.36 21.95
C VAL A 828 2.33 15.87 20.68
N VAL A 829 1.80 15.56 19.50
CA VAL A 829 2.36 16.04 18.22
C VAL A 829 2.30 17.56 18.11
N ILE A 830 1.17 18.18 18.49
CA ILE A 830 1.00 19.64 18.52
C ILE A 830 2.00 20.29 19.50
N TYR A 831 2.08 19.77 20.73
CA TYR A 831 3.01 20.26 21.75
C TYR A 831 4.47 20.19 21.29
N ILE A 832 4.86 19.10 20.64
CA ILE A 832 6.22 18.93 20.10
C ILE A 832 6.52 19.95 19.01
N PHE A 833 5.60 20.20 18.07
CA PHE A 833 5.81 21.21 17.02
C PHE A 833 5.95 22.62 17.60
N ILE A 834 5.20 22.96 18.66
CA ILE A 834 5.34 24.24 19.38
C ILE A 834 6.70 24.33 20.09
N GLN A 835 7.06 23.31 20.88
CA GLN A 835 8.34 23.30 21.61
C GLN A 835 9.54 23.28 20.67
N ALA A 836 9.44 22.60 19.53
CA ALA A 836 10.48 22.59 18.50
C ALA A 836 10.71 23.99 17.89
N SER A 837 9.64 24.77 17.67
CA SER A 837 9.77 26.16 17.22
C SER A 837 10.54 27.01 18.24
N ASN A 838 10.16 26.95 19.52
CA ASN A 838 10.84 27.71 20.59
C ASN A 838 12.34 27.33 20.67
N ASN A 839 12.66 26.04 20.55
CA ASN A 839 14.04 25.56 20.52
C ASN A 839 14.81 26.06 19.28
N PHE A 840 14.14 26.19 18.13
CA PHE A 840 14.70 26.68 16.87
C PHE A 840 15.04 28.18 16.96
N ASP A 841 14.18 28.98 17.62
CA ASP A 841 14.42 30.40 17.87
C ASP A 841 15.60 30.62 18.86
N ILE A 842 15.73 29.77 19.88
CA ILE A 842 16.89 29.79 20.80
C ILE A 842 18.21 29.47 20.06
N PHE A 843 18.19 28.53 19.11
CA PHE A 843 19.36 28.25 18.26
C PHE A 843 19.76 29.48 17.42
N PHE A 844 18.78 30.23 16.89
CA PHE A 844 19.09 31.48 16.19
C PHE A 844 19.77 32.52 17.10
N THR A 845 19.34 32.67 18.35
CA THR A 845 20.02 33.59 19.29
C THR A 845 21.43 33.13 19.65
N SER A 846 21.66 31.81 19.78
CA SER A 846 22.99 31.27 20.16
C SER A 846 24.10 31.49 19.12
N MET A 847 23.76 31.89 17.90
CA MET A 847 24.73 32.14 16.81
C MET A 847 25.28 33.57 16.78
N ARG A 848 24.77 34.49 17.63
CA ARG A 848 25.27 35.88 17.77
C ARG A 848 26.79 35.90 17.98
N ASP A 849 27.28 35.03 18.85
CA ASP A 849 28.68 34.99 19.29
C ASP A 849 29.57 34.08 18.39
N THR A 850 29.27 34.03 17.09
CA THR A 850 30.12 33.37 16.08
C THR A 850 31.19 34.35 15.57
N SER A 851 32.40 33.85 15.30
CA SER A 851 33.56 34.74 15.14
C SER A 851 33.52 35.57 13.84
N LYS A 852 33.23 36.87 14.00
CA LYS A 852 33.24 37.90 12.96
C LYS A 852 34.47 37.86 12.03
N PRO A 853 35.74 37.65 12.49
CA PRO A 853 36.90 37.57 11.57
C PRO A 853 36.89 36.34 10.64
N VAL A 854 36.41 35.17 11.07
CA VAL A 854 36.37 33.98 10.20
C VAL A 854 35.21 34.08 9.20
N ILE A 855 34.11 34.72 9.59
CA ILE A 855 33.03 35.10 8.67
C ILE A 855 33.56 36.02 7.56
N ALA A 856 34.38 37.03 7.90
CA ALA A 856 35.01 37.91 6.91
C ALA A 856 35.94 37.15 5.95
N GLN A 857 36.75 36.20 6.45
CA GLN A 857 37.60 35.35 5.60
C GLN A 857 36.80 34.45 4.64
N ILE A 858 35.66 33.90 5.08
CA ILE A 858 34.76 33.14 4.19
C ILE A 858 34.14 34.07 3.13
N LYS A 859 33.67 35.27 3.50
CA LYS A 859 33.15 36.26 2.52
C LYS A 859 34.21 36.63 1.48
N GLN A 860 35.46 36.82 1.88
CA GLN A 860 36.58 37.07 0.97
C GLN A 860 36.85 35.88 0.04
N TYR A 861 36.86 34.64 0.55
CA TYR A 861 37.04 33.45 -0.29
C TYR A 861 35.88 33.23 -1.27
N PHE A 862 34.65 33.55 -0.86
CA PHE A 862 33.48 33.55 -1.74
C PHE A 862 33.60 34.58 -2.86
N ASN A 863 34.10 35.79 -2.58
CA ASN A 863 34.37 36.82 -3.59
C ASN A 863 35.45 36.38 -4.60
N LEU A 864 36.50 35.68 -4.14
CA LEU A 864 37.50 35.08 -5.04
C LEU A 864 36.89 34.01 -5.96
N CYS A 865 35.96 33.19 -5.46
CA CYS A 865 35.22 32.23 -6.27
C CYS A 865 34.26 32.90 -7.28
N LEU A 866 33.54 33.94 -6.86
CA LEU A 866 32.66 34.75 -7.73
C LEU A 866 33.44 35.41 -8.88
N GLY A 867 34.67 35.87 -8.62
CA GLY A 867 35.57 36.40 -9.64
C GLY A 867 35.93 35.40 -10.74
N VAL A 868 36.04 34.10 -10.41
CA VAL A 868 36.27 33.01 -11.41
C VAL A 868 35.00 32.67 -12.20
N ILE A 869 33.81 32.90 -11.64
CA ILE A 869 32.54 32.77 -12.39
C ILE A 869 32.35 33.95 -13.36
N GLY A 870 32.84 35.14 -13.01
CA GLY A 870 32.75 36.35 -13.82
C GLY A 870 31.49 37.18 -13.57
N HIS A 871 31.06 37.32 -12.31
CA HIS A 871 29.91 38.16 -11.98
C HIS A 871 30.29 39.66 -11.97
N HIS A 872 29.50 40.48 -12.65
CA HIS A 872 29.40 41.92 -12.36
C HIS A 872 28.25 42.19 -11.39
N ASP A 873 28.50 43.03 -10.37
CA ASP A 873 27.56 43.30 -9.28
C ASP A 873 26.15 43.71 -9.76
N ARG A 874 25.14 43.02 -9.23
CA ARG A 874 23.73 43.43 -9.36
C ARG A 874 23.05 43.28 -8.02
N GLN A 875 23.03 44.36 -7.23
CA GLN A 875 22.26 44.46 -6.00
C GLN A 875 20.86 43.86 -6.17
N SER A 876 20.61 42.72 -5.52
CA SER A 876 19.36 41.99 -5.62
C SER A 876 18.24 42.76 -4.93
N LYS A 877 17.29 43.29 -5.69
CA LYS A 877 16.03 43.80 -5.09
C LYS A 877 15.29 42.62 -4.47
N TYR A 878 15.19 42.60 -3.14
CA TYR A 878 14.43 41.62 -2.37
C TYR A 878 13.00 41.48 -2.91
N SER A 879 12.74 40.40 -3.66
CA SER A 879 11.40 40.11 -4.15
C SER A 879 10.51 39.67 -2.98
N HIS A 880 9.35 40.29 -2.79
CA HIS A 880 8.41 39.98 -1.71
C HIS A 880 7.75 38.60 -1.88
N TYR A 881 8.47 37.54 -1.52
CA TYR A 881 7.89 36.21 -1.39
C TYR A 881 6.95 36.12 -0.19
N LYS A 882 5.84 35.38 -0.36
CA LYS A 882 4.79 35.24 0.67
C LYS A 882 5.30 34.51 1.92
N LYS A 883 4.62 34.78 3.04
CA LYS A 883 4.99 34.40 4.41
C LYS A 883 5.50 32.96 4.55
N THR A 884 6.47 32.81 5.45
CA THR A 884 7.00 31.56 6.00
C THR A 884 5.92 30.61 6.51
N PHE A 885 6.33 29.35 6.70
CA PHE A 885 5.54 28.21 7.18
C PHE A 885 4.59 28.60 8.34
N LYS A 886 3.31 28.83 8.02
CA LYS A 886 2.27 29.02 9.05
C LYS A 886 2.04 27.69 9.75
N SER A 887 2.08 27.68 11.08
CA SER A 887 1.61 26.54 11.90
C SER A 887 0.23 26.04 11.47
N ILE A 888 -0.68 26.96 11.11
CA ILE A 888 -2.02 26.68 10.55
C ILE A 888 -1.98 25.67 9.38
N ASN A 889 -0.98 25.74 8.51
CA ASN A 889 -0.86 24.85 7.34
C ASN A 889 -0.53 23.39 7.73
N PHE A 890 0.09 23.17 8.90
CA PHE A 890 0.33 21.85 9.48
C PHE A 890 -0.86 21.40 10.36
N MET A 891 -1.37 22.33 11.17
CA MET A 891 -2.42 22.08 12.16
C MET A 891 -3.76 21.65 11.53
N ILE A 892 -4.17 22.26 10.41
CA ILE A 892 -5.44 21.90 9.76
C ILE A 892 -5.40 20.47 9.17
N PRO A 893 -4.43 20.10 8.30
CA PRO A 893 -4.40 18.74 7.75
C PRO A 893 -4.23 17.65 8.82
N ILE A 894 -3.40 17.87 9.85
CA ILE A 894 -3.21 16.85 10.88
C ILE A 894 -4.45 16.68 11.76
N PHE A 895 -5.19 17.77 12.05
CA PHE A 895 -6.48 17.66 12.74
C PHE A 895 -7.50 16.88 11.90
N VAL A 896 -7.59 17.13 10.58
CA VAL A 896 -8.48 16.39 9.68
C VAL A 896 -8.11 14.91 9.60
N LEU A 897 -6.82 14.57 9.52
CA LEU A 897 -6.35 13.18 9.49
C LEU A 897 -6.68 12.44 10.81
N TYR A 898 -6.48 13.08 11.96
CA TYR A 898 -6.83 12.50 13.25
C TYR A 898 -8.35 12.39 13.46
N LEU A 899 -9.14 13.34 12.93
CA LEU A 899 -10.61 13.26 12.89
C LEU A 899 -11.09 12.06 12.05
N LEU A 900 -10.46 11.81 10.91
CA LEU A 900 -10.77 10.65 10.06
C LEU A 900 -10.44 9.32 10.76
N MET A 901 -9.31 9.22 11.46
CA MET A 901 -8.99 8.02 12.26
C MET A 901 -10.01 7.80 13.38
N ALA A 902 -10.41 8.87 14.09
CA ALA A 902 -11.45 8.79 15.12
C ALA A 902 -12.81 8.33 14.55
N LEU A 903 -13.20 8.87 13.38
CA LEU A 903 -14.43 8.47 12.68
C LEU A 903 -14.40 7.00 12.28
N CYS A 904 -13.29 6.49 11.76
CA CYS A 904 -13.15 5.07 11.41
C CYS A 904 -13.32 4.16 12.65
N ILE A 905 -12.76 4.52 13.82
CA ILE A 905 -12.95 3.77 15.07
C ILE A 905 -14.42 3.80 15.54
N VAL A 906 -15.10 4.94 15.42
CA VAL A 906 -16.54 5.06 15.74
C VAL A 906 -17.40 4.21 14.80
N VAL A 907 -17.12 4.24 13.49
CA VAL A 907 -17.81 3.41 12.49
C VAL A 907 -17.59 1.93 12.79
N GLU A 908 -16.37 1.52 13.17
CA GLU A 908 -16.06 0.13 13.50
C GLU A 908 -16.83 -0.37 14.73
N TYR A 909 -16.86 0.45 15.80
CA TYR A 909 -17.65 0.18 17.00
C TYR A 909 -19.15 0.07 16.69
N LEU A 910 -19.68 0.95 15.83
CA LEU A 910 -21.09 0.90 15.40
C LEU A 910 -21.38 -0.36 14.55
N ALA A 911 -20.49 -0.73 13.64
CA ALA A 911 -20.64 -1.90 12.78
C ALA A 911 -20.55 -3.21 13.58
N TYR A 912 -19.61 -3.32 14.53
CA TYR A 912 -19.51 -4.44 15.47
C TYR A 912 -20.82 -4.64 16.27
N ASN A 913 -21.35 -3.57 16.86
CA ASN A 913 -22.61 -3.63 17.60
C ASN A 913 -23.81 -3.93 16.68
N CYS A 914 -23.79 -3.43 15.44
CA CYS A 914 -24.81 -3.73 14.43
C CYS A 914 -24.82 -5.22 14.07
N TYR A 915 -23.65 -5.82 13.78
CA TYR A 915 -23.49 -7.24 13.45
C TYR A 915 -24.05 -8.14 14.57
N ASN A 916 -23.66 -7.89 15.83
CA ASN A 916 -24.13 -8.68 16.96
C ASN A 916 -25.62 -8.45 17.24
N THR A 917 -26.14 -7.23 17.04
CA THR A 917 -27.59 -6.96 17.11
C THR A 917 -28.37 -7.71 16.03
N GLN A 918 -27.85 -7.81 14.81
CA GLN A 918 -28.46 -8.59 13.72
C GLN A 918 -28.47 -10.10 14.04
N CYS A 919 -27.36 -10.63 14.57
CA CYS A 919 -27.28 -12.03 14.98
C CYS A 919 -28.26 -12.36 16.12
N TYR A 920 -28.36 -11.51 17.14
CA TYR A 920 -29.34 -11.69 18.22
C TYR A 920 -30.80 -11.63 17.71
N ARG A 921 -31.08 -10.75 16.73
CA ARG A 921 -32.40 -10.67 16.09
C ARG A 921 -32.73 -11.89 15.23
N LEU A 922 -31.75 -12.46 14.53
CA LEU A 922 -31.90 -13.74 13.84
C LEU A 922 -32.34 -14.85 14.82
N LEU A 923 -31.74 -14.93 16.02
CA LEU A 923 -32.15 -15.89 17.04
C LEU A 923 -33.62 -15.68 17.50
N ASN A 924 -34.00 -14.45 17.81
CA ASN A 924 -35.36 -14.14 18.27
C ASN A 924 -36.42 -14.43 17.19
N LEU A 925 -36.16 -14.00 15.95
CA LEU A 925 -37.06 -14.22 14.82
C LEU A 925 -37.16 -15.71 14.46
N TYR A 926 -36.09 -16.49 14.61
CA TYR A 926 -36.12 -17.95 14.45
C TYR A 926 -36.91 -18.63 15.59
N SER A 927 -36.80 -18.13 16.83
CA SER A 927 -37.59 -18.61 17.98
C SER A 927 -39.10 -18.36 17.78
N ASP A 928 -39.48 -17.17 17.34
CA ASP A 928 -40.88 -16.84 16.99
C ASP A 928 -41.40 -17.69 15.81
N TYR A 929 -40.56 -17.95 14.80
CA TYR A 929 -40.88 -18.87 13.70
C TYR A 929 -41.07 -20.32 14.19
N SER A 930 -40.15 -20.83 15.01
CA SER A 930 -40.20 -22.19 15.55
C SER A 930 -41.46 -22.40 16.40
N LEU A 931 -41.77 -21.45 17.29
CA LEU A 931 -43.03 -21.47 18.06
C LEU A 931 -44.26 -21.41 17.17
N GLY A 932 -44.25 -20.56 16.13
CA GLY A 932 -45.33 -20.51 15.15
C GLY A 932 -45.57 -21.87 14.49
N TYR A 933 -44.51 -22.50 13.96
CA TYR A 933 -44.58 -23.83 13.37
C TYR A 933 -45.13 -24.86 14.36
N ILE A 934 -44.56 -24.92 15.56
CA ILE A 934 -44.97 -25.82 16.65
C ILE A 934 -46.47 -25.69 16.88
N ASN A 935 -46.97 -24.48 17.16
CA ASN A 935 -48.39 -24.25 17.44
C ASN A 935 -49.31 -24.68 16.27
N PHE A 936 -48.88 -24.54 15.01
CA PHE A 936 -49.65 -25.03 13.86
C PHE A 936 -49.65 -26.56 13.76
N ALA A 937 -48.50 -27.22 13.92
CA ALA A 937 -48.42 -28.69 13.90
C ALA A 937 -49.25 -29.32 15.04
N MET A 938 -49.14 -28.76 16.25
CA MET A 938 -49.91 -29.16 17.42
C MET A 938 -51.42 -28.93 17.21
N SER A 939 -51.83 -27.81 16.59
CA SER A 939 -53.24 -27.56 16.27
C SER A 939 -53.82 -28.62 15.31
N VAL A 940 -53.01 -29.15 14.37
CA VAL A 940 -53.44 -30.20 13.44
C VAL A 940 -53.58 -31.55 14.14
N THR A 941 -52.64 -31.95 15.02
CA THR A 941 -52.75 -33.22 15.75
C THR A 941 -53.92 -33.20 16.74
N GLN A 942 -54.11 -32.09 17.46
CA GLN A 942 -55.29 -31.86 18.31
C GLN A 942 -56.60 -31.97 17.50
N THR A 943 -56.67 -31.38 16.30
CA THR A 943 -57.86 -31.46 15.43
C THR A 943 -58.12 -32.87 14.88
N LEU A 944 -57.07 -33.63 14.54
CA LEU A 944 -57.20 -35.04 14.13
C LEU A 944 -57.72 -35.91 15.28
N LEU A 945 -57.23 -35.69 16.50
CA LEU A 945 -57.71 -36.37 17.71
C LEU A 945 -59.19 -36.03 18.01
N MET A 946 -59.62 -34.78 17.84
CA MET A 946 -61.04 -34.38 17.98
C MET A 946 -61.99 -35.13 17.03
N TYR A 947 -61.49 -35.56 15.87
CA TYR A 947 -62.28 -36.27 14.88
C TYR A 947 -62.30 -37.79 15.10
N PHE A 948 -61.14 -38.42 15.29
CA PHE A 948 -61.02 -39.88 15.40
C PHE A 948 -61.32 -40.46 16.79
N MET A 949 -61.79 -39.63 17.74
CA MET A 949 -62.18 -40.04 19.08
C MET A 949 -63.64 -39.70 19.36
N ASP A 950 -64.53 -40.69 19.23
CA ASP A 950 -65.97 -40.51 19.49
C ASP A 950 -66.26 -40.23 20.98
N ASP A 951 -65.57 -40.91 21.90
CA ASP A 951 -65.77 -40.83 23.36
C ASP A 951 -65.08 -39.61 24.05
N LEU A 952 -64.83 -38.50 23.35
CA LEU A 952 -64.30 -37.28 23.98
C LEU A 952 -65.35 -36.56 24.83
N GLU A 953 -65.11 -36.43 26.13
CA GLU A 953 -65.94 -35.63 27.04
C GLU A 953 -65.98 -34.14 26.62
N ASP A 954 -67.14 -33.48 26.77
CA ASP A 954 -67.39 -32.12 26.26
C ASP A 954 -66.33 -31.09 26.68
N TRP A 955 -65.79 -31.20 27.90
CA TRP A 955 -64.76 -30.29 28.41
C TRP A 955 -63.40 -30.47 27.72
N ALA A 956 -63.09 -31.68 27.23
CA ALA A 956 -61.87 -31.94 26.47
C ALA A 956 -62.00 -31.38 25.05
N TYR A 957 -63.17 -31.55 24.43
CA TYR A 957 -63.51 -30.93 23.14
C TYR A 957 -63.43 -29.38 23.23
N GLU A 958 -64.00 -28.77 24.28
CA GLU A 958 -63.93 -27.33 24.48
C GLU A 958 -62.51 -26.84 24.84
N GLY A 959 -61.71 -27.64 25.54
CA GLY A 959 -60.30 -27.37 25.80
C GLY A 959 -59.47 -27.30 24.52
N LEU A 960 -59.64 -28.28 23.62
CA LEU A 960 -58.96 -28.33 22.32
C LEU A 960 -59.41 -27.17 21.41
N LYS A 961 -60.70 -26.81 21.41
CA LYS A 961 -61.22 -25.58 20.75
C LYS A 961 -60.49 -24.32 21.24
N ARG A 962 -60.30 -24.16 22.56
CA ARG A 962 -59.61 -23.00 23.15
C ARG A 962 -58.10 -22.99 22.84
N SER A 963 -57.45 -24.15 22.73
CA SER A 963 -56.03 -24.27 22.32
C SER A 963 -55.77 -23.69 20.92
N VAL A 964 -56.64 -24.00 19.96
CA VAL A 964 -56.56 -23.45 18.59
C VAL A 964 -56.79 -21.93 18.59
N GLU A 965 -57.76 -21.44 19.38
CA GLU A 965 -58.01 -20.00 19.54
C GLU A 965 -56.84 -19.26 20.23
N GLN A 966 -56.18 -19.85 21.22
CA GLN A 966 -54.98 -19.28 21.84
C GLN A 966 -53.81 -19.22 20.85
N SER A 967 -53.56 -20.31 20.11
CA SER A 967 -52.51 -20.39 19.09
C SER A 967 -52.65 -19.29 18.02
N TYR A 968 -53.88 -19.04 17.56
CA TYR A 968 -54.21 -17.92 16.67
C TYR A 968 -53.88 -16.55 17.29
N ASN A 969 -54.33 -16.31 18.53
CA ASN A 969 -54.14 -15.02 19.20
C ASN A 969 -52.66 -14.72 19.50
N GLU A 970 -51.86 -15.73 19.86
CA GLU A 970 -50.42 -15.56 20.08
C GLU A 970 -49.67 -15.26 18.78
N PHE A 971 -49.96 -15.98 17.70
CA PHE A 971 -49.34 -15.72 16.39
C PHE A 971 -49.68 -14.31 15.87
N MET A 972 -50.95 -13.91 15.95
CA MET A 972 -51.39 -12.55 15.60
C MET A 972 -50.68 -11.47 16.43
N LYS A 973 -50.57 -11.69 17.74
CA LYS A 973 -49.93 -10.74 18.67
C LYS A 973 -48.43 -10.56 18.38
N ARG A 974 -47.70 -11.64 18.07
CA ARG A 974 -46.26 -11.59 17.76
C ARG A 974 -45.97 -11.02 16.37
N SER A 975 -46.76 -11.39 15.36
CA SER A 975 -46.57 -10.92 13.98
C SER A 975 -46.91 -9.43 13.77
N TRP A 976 -47.88 -8.89 14.52
CA TRP A 976 -48.33 -7.49 14.40
C TRP A 976 -47.78 -6.53 15.45
N GLN A 977 -47.04 -7.00 16.46
CA GLN A 977 -46.34 -6.08 17.35
C GLN A 977 -45.19 -5.37 16.61
N PRO A 978 -45.16 -4.03 16.55
CA PRO A 978 -44.07 -3.30 15.93
C PRO A 978 -42.84 -3.35 16.83
N TYR A 979 -41.97 -4.34 16.59
CA TYR A 979 -40.58 -4.29 17.05
C TYR A 979 -39.97 -2.95 16.59
N SER A 980 -39.23 -2.30 17.48
CA SER A 980 -38.96 -0.87 17.38
C SER A 980 -38.28 -0.45 16.07
N SER A 981 -38.77 0.66 15.51
CA SER A 981 -38.25 1.27 14.27
C SER A 981 -36.73 1.34 14.30
N GLY A 982 -36.09 0.82 13.25
CA GLY A 982 -34.65 0.65 13.20
C GLY A 982 -33.86 1.94 13.35
N THR A 983 -32.64 1.80 13.86
CA THR A 983 -31.58 2.78 13.57
C THR A 983 -31.35 2.77 12.06
N GLY A 984 -31.23 3.95 11.44
CA GLY A 984 -31.12 4.11 9.98
C GLY A 984 -29.87 3.48 9.33
N PHE A 985 -29.06 2.76 10.08
CA PHE A 985 -27.89 1.98 9.64
C PHE A 985 -28.18 0.47 9.49
N CYS A 986 -29.36 -0.03 9.89
CA CYS A 986 -29.66 -1.47 9.90
C CYS A 986 -31.04 -1.76 9.26
N PRO A 987 -31.11 -2.39 8.09
CA PRO A 987 -32.39 -2.77 7.46
C PRO A 987 -33.09 -3.96 8.15
N LEU A 988 -32.38 -4.80 8.92
CA LEU A 988 -32.98 -5.89 9.74
C LEU A 988 -33.73 -5.36 10.98
N CYS A 989 -34.63 -4.39 10.78
CA CYS A 989 -35.44 -3.77 11.83
C CYS A 989 -36.95 -3.74 11.57
N THR A 990 -37.40 -4.25 10.42
CA THR A 990 -38.80 -4.26 10.00
C THR A 990 -39.27 -5.70 9.87
N SER A 991 -39.82 -6.27 10.95
CA SER A 991 -40.34 -7.65 10.99
C SER A 991 -41.31 -7.95 9.83
N ARG A 992 -42.09 -6.95 9.41
CA ARG A 992 -43.04 -7.04 8.30
C ARG A 992 -42.41 -7.39 6.95
N GLU A 993 -41.19 -6.94 6.65
CA GLU A 993 -40.55 -7.23 5.35
C GLU A 993 -40.25 -8.73 5.18
N ILE A 994 -40.10 -9.45 6.29
CA ILE A 994 -39.79 -10.88 6.31
C ILE A 994 -41.04 -11.74 6.01
N TYR A 995 -42.21 -11.38 6.54
CA TYR A 995 -43.46 -12.11 6.27
C TYR A 995 -44.11 -11.80 4.91
N VAL A 996 -43.75 -10.65 4.32
CA VAL A 996 -44.21 -10.17 3.00
C VAL A 996 -43.35 -10.74 1.84
N ILE A 997 -42.35 -11.58 2.12
CA ILE A 997 -41.57 -12.28 1.07
C ILE A 997 -42.51 -13.10 0.16
N TYR A 998 -42.28 -13.01 -1.15
CA TYR A 998 -43.05 -13.76 -2.13
C TYR A 998 -42.59 -15.22 -2.29
N ILE A 999 -43.58 -16.11 -2.35
CA ILE A 999 -43.48 -17.50 -2.81
C ILE A 999 -43.54 -17.46 -4.35
N PRO A 1000 -42.81 -18.34 -5.09
CA PRO A 1000 -43.06 -18.53 -6.51
C PRO A 1000 -44.56 -18.78 -6.77
N ARG A 1001 -45.15 -18.07 -7.74
CA ARG A 1001 -46.60 -17.75 -7.95
C ARG A 1001 -47.09 -16.41 -7.40
N GLY A 1002 -46.25 -15.60 -6.73
CA GLY A 1002 -46.59 -14.20 -6.38
C GLY A 1002 -47.54 -14.06 -5.19
N ILE A 1003 -47.54 -15.03 -4.27
CA ILE A 1003 -48.31 -15.03 -3.02
C ILE A 1003 -47.34 -14.82 -1.85
N THR A 1004 -47.70 -14.02 -0.84
CA THR A 1004 -46.87 -13.83 0.36
C THR A 1004 -47.05 -14.99 1.35
N TYR A 1005 -46.03 -15.29 2.16
CA TYR A 1005 -46.16 -16.28 3.24
C TYR A 1005 -47.27 -15.92 4.22
N GLU A 1006 -47.36 -14.64 4.61
CA GLU A 1006 -48.49 -14.03 5.34
C GLU A 1006 -49.86 -14.51 4.82
N LYS A 1007 -50.09 -14.47 3.50
CA LYS A 1007 -51.37 -14.86 2.90
C LYS A 1007 -51.63 -16.38 2.95
N VAL A 1008 -50.60 -17.22 2.91
CA VAL A 1008 -50.77 -18.68 3.07
C VAL A 1008 -51.19 -19.01 4.51
N PHE A 1009 -50.56 -18.38 5.50
CA PHE A 1009 -50.91 -18.57 6.92
C PHE A 1009 -52.33 -18.07 7.22
N TYR A 1010 -52.73 -16.90 6.70
CA TYR A 1010 -54.10 -16.41 6.88
C TYR A 1010 -55.18 -17.31 6.27
N ASN A 1011 -54.92 -17.87 5.08
CA ASN A 1011 -55.85 -18.81 4.48
C ASN A 1011 -56.01 -20.06 5.38
N PHE A 1012 -54.92 -20.60 5.93
CA PHE A 1012 -54.99 -21.78 6.81
C PHE A 1012 -55.76 -21.51 8.10
N ILE A 1013 -55.40 -20.43 8.79
CA ILE A 1013 -56.08 -19.96 10.00
C ILE A 1013 -57.59 -19.82 9.73
N THR A 1014 -57.98 -19.33 8.56
CA THR A 1014 -59.39 -19.15 8.18
C THR A 1014 -60.12 -20.48 8.02
N GLU A 1015 -59.52 -21.50 7.40
CA GLU A 1015 -60.16 -22.82 7.28
C GLU A 1015 -60.20 -23.57 8.63
N MET A 1016 -59.14 -23.49 9.45
CA MET A 1016 -59.15 -24.04 10.81
C MET A 1016 -60.20 -23.33 11.71
N PHE A 1017 -60.37 -22.02 11.56
CA PHE A 1017 -61.40 -21.26 12.29
C PHE A 1017 -62.82 -21.57 11.79
N ARG A 1018 -63.01 -21.88 10.50
CA ARG A 1018 -64.29 -22.40 9.98
C ARG A 1018 -64.61 -23.77 10.55
N LEU A 1019 -63.65 -24.69 10.55
CA LEU A 1019 -63.78 -26.02 11.12
C LEU A 1019 -64.14 -25.96 12.62
N ASN A 1020 -63.46 -25.10 13.39
CA ASN A 1020 -63.72 -24.89 14.81
C ASN A 1020 -65.12 -24.30 15.11
N ASN A 1021 -65.86 -23.85 14.09
CA ASN A 1021 -67.21 -23.30 14.21
C ASN A 1021 -68.25 -24.04 13.35
N ALA A 1022 -67.94 -25.26 12.88
CA ALA A 1022 -68.87 -26.14 12.19
C ALA A 1022 -69.40 -27.23 13.13
N ASP A 1023 -70.67 -27.63 12.97
CA ASP A 1023 -71.29 -28.68 13.78
C ASP A 1023 -70.70 -30.07 13.45
N ARG A 1024 -70.07 -30.71 14.45
CA ARG A 1024 -69.40 -32.03 14.36
C ARG A 1024 -70.23 -33.10 13.65
N ASN A 1025 -71.55 -33.10 13.85
CA ASN A 1025 -72.49 -34.11 13.38
C ASN A 1025 -72.96 -33.92 11.92
N THR A 1026 -72.18 -33.24 11.07
CA THR A 1026 -72.56 -32.89 9.70
C THR A 1026 -71.55 -33.36 8.65
N GLU A 1027 -72.02 -33.72 7.45
CA GLU A 1027 -71.13 -34.02 6.30
C GLU A 1027 -70.31 -32.80 5.85
N THR A 1028 -70.75 -31.59 6.22
CA THR A 1028 -69.97 -30.37 6.09
C THR A 1028 -68.75 -30.33 7.02
N TYR A 1029 -68.81 -30.90 8.22
CA TYR A 1029 -67.65 -30.98 9.12
C TYR A 1029 -66.57 -31.89 8.54
N THR A 1030 -66.92 -33.10 8.09
CA THR A 1030 -65.96 -34.05 7.51
C THR A 1030 -65.30 -33.55 6.24
N THR A 1031 -66.03 -32.81 5.40
CA THR A 1031 -65.49 -32.22 4.16
C THR A 1031 -64.61 -30.99 4.42
N ILE A 1032 -64.98 -30.11 5.36
CA ILE A 1032 -64.12 -28.97 5.77
C ILE A 1032 -62.84 -29.48 6.45
N LEU A 1033 -62.96 -30.47 7.34
CA LEU A 1033 -61.85 -31.13 8.01
C LEU A 1033 -60.84 -31.68 7.00
N LEU A 1034 -61.31 -32.50 6.06
CA LEU A 1034 -60.46 -33.13 5.06
C LEU A 1034 -59.76 -32.10 4.15
N ALA A 1035 -60.46 -31.02 3.78
CA ALA A 1035 -59.86 -29.91 3.04
C ALA A 1035 -58.76 -29.18 3.83
N ALA A 1036 -58.98 -28.91 5.13
CA ALA A 1036 -58.00 -28.28 6.00
C ALA A 1036 -56.74 -29.14 6.21
N ILE A 1037 -56.92 -30.45 6.40
CA ILE A 1037 -55.82 -31.43 6.53
C ILE A 1037 -55.02 -31.52 5.22
N GLN A 1038 -55.68 -31.65 4.07
CA GLN A 1038 -55.02 -31.66 2.76
C GLN A 1038 -54.24 -30.37 2.49
N MET A 1039 -54.80 -29.22 2.87
CA MET A 1039 -54.13 -27.92 2.75
C MET A 1039 -52.85 -27.87 3.60
N TYR A 1040 -52.87 -28.44 4.81
CA TYR A 1040 -51.70 -28.47 5.71
C TYR A 1040 -50.54 -29.23 5.10
N TYR A 1041 -50.70 -30.54 4.85
CA TYR A 1041 -49.60 -31.40 4.40
C TYR A 1041 -49.14 -31.09 2.97
N PHE A 1042 -50.06 -30.78 2.04
CA PHE A 1042 -49.70 -30.59 0.61
C PHE A 1042 -49.50 -29.12 0.21
N GLY A 1043 -49.52 -28.19 1.17
CA GLY A 1043 -49.35 -26.77 0.90
C GLY A 1043 -48.57 -26.04 1.98
N ILE A 1044 -49.13 -25.96 3.19
CA ILE A 1044 -48.64 -25.06 4.23
C ILE A 1044 -47.30 -25.52 4.81
N ASP A 1045 -47.16 -26.80 5.12
CA ASP A 1045 -45.91 -27.36 5.63
C ASP A 1045 -44.73 -27.11 4.67
N MET A 1046 -44.88 -27.45 3.38
CA MET A 1046 -43.88 -27.14 2.36
C MET A 1046 -43.56 -25.63 2.28
N THR A 1047 -44.52 -24.74 2.54
CA THR A 1047 -44.22 -23.30 2.63
C THR A 1047 -43.50 -22.90 3.90
N PHE A 1048 -43.73 -23.56 5.05
CA PHE A 1048 -42.94 -23.31 6.26
C PHE A 1048 -41.48 -23.76 6.09
N VAL A 1049 -41.24 -25.01 5.66
CA VAL A 1049 -39.87 -25.50 5.41
C VAL A 1049 -39.18 -24.67 4.30
N GLY A 1050 -39.93 -24.26 3.27
CA GLY A 1050 -39.47 -23.33 2.24
C GLY A 1050 -39.38 -21.86 2.67
N PHE A 1051 -39.80 -21.49 3.88
CA PHE A 1051 -39.60 -20.17 4.48
C PHE A 1051 -38.29 -20.13 5.27
N GLU A 1052 -37.98 -21.17 6.03
CA GLU A 1052 -36.75 -21.26 6.85
C GLU A 1052 -35.47 -20.98 6.04
N SER A 1053 -35.32 -21.63 4.89
CA SER A 1053 -34.16 -21.46 4.01
C SER A 1053 -34.06 -20.05 3.43
N LYS A 1054 -35.19 -19.44 3.04
CA LYS A 1054 -35.21 -18.03 2.59
C LYS A 1054 -34.94 -17.05 3.71
N PHE A 1055 -35.48 -17.30 4.91
CA PHE A 1055 -35.30 -16.47 6.09
C PHE A 1055 -33.83 -16.43 6.52
N THR A 1056 -33.21 -17.61 6.66
CA THR A 1056 -31.80 -17.72 7.02
C THR A 1056 -30.86 -17.11 5.96
N ASN A 1057 -31.16 -17.29 4.66
CA ASN A 1057 -30.40 -16.67 3.56
C ASN A 1057 -30.62 -15.15 3.45
N LEU A 1058 -31.81 -14.63 3.80
CA LEU A 1058 -32.07 -13.19 3.84
C LEU A 1058 -31.31 -12.55 5.00
N CYS A 1059 -31.32 -13.16 6.19
CA CYS A 1059 -30.53 -12.66 7.32
C CYS A 1059 -29.01 -12.75 7.10
N SER A 1060 -28.50 -13.81 6.47
CA SER A 1060 -27.07 -13.94 6.20
C SER A 1060 -26.53 -12.86 5.27
N LYS A 1061 -27.30 -12.51 4.24
CA LYS A 1061 -26.97 -11.41 3.32
C LYS A 1061 -26.68 -10.09 4.05
N TYR A 1062 -27.42 -9.75 5.10
CA TYR A 1062 -27.25 -8.48 5.83
C TYR A 1062 -26.08 -8.49 6.83
N TYR A 1063 -25.83 -9.59 7.55
CA TYR A 1063 -24.64 -9.65 8.42
C TYR A 1063 -23.35 -9.74 7.59
N ASN A 1064 -23.37 -10.45 6.45
CA ASN A 1064 -22.27 -10.44 5.48
C ASN A 1064 -22.02 -9.03 4.90
N GLN A 1065 -23.07 -8.26 4.57
CA GLN A 1065 -22.93 -6.85 4.16
C GLN A 1065 -22.31 -5.99 5.26
N THR A 1066 -22.65 -6.24 6.52
CA THR A 1066 -22.08 -5.52 7.67
C THR A 1066 -20.60 -5.85 7.86
N GLU A 1067 -20.22 -7.12 7.68
CA GLU A 1067 -18.82 -7.60 7.69
C GLU A 1067 -17.99 -6.98 6.56
N ILE A 1068 -18.54 -6.87 5.34
CA ILE A 1068 -17.90 -6.17 4.22
C ILE A 1068 -17.65 -4.69 4.56
N ILE A 1069 -18.59 -4.01 5.24
CA ILE A 1069 -18.42 -2.61 5.67
C ILE A 1069 -17.27 -2.49 6.68
N GLN A 1070 -17.13 -3.42 7.64
CA GLN A 1070 -16.00 -3.46 8.56
C GLN A 1070 -14.66 -3.66 7.82
N ILE A 1071 -14.60 -4.55 6.82
CA ILE A 1071 -13.39 -4.81 6.03
C ILE A 1071 -12.99 -3.56 5.23
N VAL A 1072 -13.96 -2.89 4.59
CA VAL A 1072 -13.72 -1.62 3.86
C VAL A 1072 -13.27 -0.51 4.81
N ASN A 1073 -13.87 -0.39 6.00
CA ASN A 1073 -13.47 0.58 7.03
C ASN A 1073 -12.04 0.34 7.53
N LEU A 1074 -11.64 -0.93 7.74
CA LEU A 1074 -10.26 -1.29 8.08
C LEU A 1074 -9.26 -0.90 6.99
N ILE A 1075 -9.60 -1.10 5.70
CA ILE A 1075 -8.75 -0.69 4.57
C ILE A 1075 -8.61 0.85 4.53
N ILE A 1076 -9.70 1.60 4.73
CA ILE A 1076 -9.68 3.07 4.80
C ILE A 1076 -8.80 3.52 5.98
N LEU A 1077 -8.97 2.92 7.16
CA LEU A 1077 -8.18 3.24 8.35
C LEU A 1077 -6.68 3.00 8.13
N LEU A 1078 -6.29 1.87 7.52
CA LEU A 1078 -4.90 1.59 7.14
C LEU A 1078 -4.30 2.64 6.20
N LEU A 1079 -5.09 3.10 5.22
CA LEU A 1079 -4.68 4.19 4.32
C LEU A 1079 -4.51 5.52 5.08
N VAL A 1080 -5.45 5.90 5.94
CA VAL A 1080 -5.36 7.14 6.75
C VAL A 1080 -4.17 7.09 7.71
N ILE A 1081 -3.92 5.95 8.36
CA ILE A 1081 -2.73 5.71 9.20
C ILE A 1081 -1.44 5.94 8.39
N LEU A 1082 -1.34 5.34 7.21
CA LEU A 1082 -0.17 5.45 6.33
C LEU A 1082 0.04 6.88 5.82
N PHE A 1083 -1.02 7.57 5.39
CA PHE A 1083 -0.95 8.99 5.01
C PHE A 1083 -0.56 9.89 6.19
N THR A 1084 -1.04 9.60 7.41
CA THR A 1084 -0.70 10.38 8.61
C THR A 1084 0.76 10.22 9.00
N GLY A 1085 1.29 9.00 8.96
CA GLY A 1085 2.72 8.74 9.20
C GLY A 1085 3.62 9.42 8.17
N ILE A 1086 3.26 9.35 6.89
CA ILE A 1086 3.98 10.03 5.80
C ILE A 1086 3.92 11.55 5.96
N PHE A 1087 2.75 12.12 6.29
CA PHE A 1087 2.58 13.56 6.49
C PHE A 1087 3.44 14.09 7.65
N ILE A 1088 3.40 13.43 8.81
CA ILE A 1088 4.23 13.82 9.97
C ILE A 1088 5.73 13.73 9.62
N PHE A 1089 6.16 12.69 8.90
CA PHE A 1089 7.54 12.56 8.46
C PHE A 1089 7.97 13.66 7.47
N ILE A 1090 7.15 13.96 6.46
CA ILE A 1090 7.44 15.02 5.48
C ILE A 1090 7.50 16.38 6.17
N GLU A 1091 6.57 16.71 7.06
CA GLU A 1091 6.52 18.04 7.67
C GLU A 1091 7.56 18.26 8.78
N THR A 1092 7.94 17.22 9.53
CA THR A 1092 9.10 17.31 10.45
C THR A 1092 10.40 17.54 9.68
N VAL A 1093 10.60 16.85 8.56
CA VAL A 1093 11.74 17.08 7.65
C VAL A 1093 11.64 18.44 6.94
N ASN A 1094 10.44 18.97 6.67
CA ASN A 1094 10.29 20.32 6.13
C ASN A 1094 10.69 21.41 7.14
N ALA A 1095 10.26 21.28 8.40
CA ALA A 1095 10.53 22.26 9.45
C ALA A 1095 12.04 22.39 9.77
N ASP A 1096 12.75 21.27 9.90
CA ASP A 1096 14.19 21.28 10.21
C ASP A 1096 15.10 21.76 9.04
N LYS A 1097 14.58 21.97 7.81
CA LYS A 1097 15.42 22.28 6.63
C LYS A 1097 16.35 23.48 6.80
N ALA A 1098 15.90 24.54 7.47
CA ALA A 1098 16.74 25.70 7.69
C ALA A 1098 17.87 25.43 8.71
N PHE A 1099 17.65 24.58 9.73
CA PHE A 1099 18.74 24.11 10.62
C PHE A 1099 19.79 23.30 9.86
N TYR A 1100 19.37 22.36 8.99
CA TYR A 1100 20.31 21.58 8.18
C TYR A 1100 21.11 22.46 7.21
N HIS A 1101 20.50 23.48 6.60
CA HIS A 1101 21.21 24.45 5.73
C HIS A 1101 22.29 25.24 6.48
N ILE A 1102 21.98 25.74 7.67
CA ILE A 1102 22.93 26.45 8.55
C ILE A 1102 24.08 25.52 8.93
N MET A 1103 23.78 24.30 9.39
CA MET A 1103 24.79 23.30 9.75
C MET A 1103 25.70 22.94 8.57
N MET A 1104 25.16 22.88 7.34
CA MET A 1104 25.96 22.61 6.14
C MET A 1104 26.93 23.76 5.83
N LEU A 1105 26.49 25.02 5.87
CA LEU A 1105 27.38 26.18 5.72
C LEU A 1105 28.43 26.24 6.84
N PHE A 1106 28.02 26.00 8.07
CA PHE A 1106 28.89 26.06 9.25
C PHE A 1106 29.93 24.91 9.28
N SER A 1107 29.79 23.87 8.45
CA SER A 1107 30.77 22.78 8.35
C SER A 1107 32.17 23.22 7.87
N ARG A 1108 32.28 24.45 7.33
CA ARG A 1108 33.52 25.15 6.99
C ARG A 1108 34.23 25.82 8.16
N PHE A 1109 33.54 26.11 9.28
CA PHE A 1109 34.13 26.78 10.43
C PHE A 1109 34.96 25.80 11.30
N PRO A 1110 36.13 26.24 11.81
CA PRO A 1110 36.82 25.52 12.88
C PRO A 1110 36.02 25.62 14.19
N ASP A 1111 36.25 24.69 15.12
CA ASP A 1111 35.54 24.65 16.40
C ASP A 1111 35.67 25.93 17.23
N SER A 1112 36.82 26.58 17.16
CA SER A 1112 37.13 27.84 17.85
C SER A 1112 36.42 29.08 17.28
N ALA A 1113 35.71 28.94 16.16
CA ALA A 1113 34.96 30.02 15.52
C ALA A 1113 33.46 30.04 15.87
N LEU A 1114 32.97 29.01 16.58
CA LEU A 1114 31.57 28.86 16.98
C LEU A 1114 31.40 29.15 18.47
N SER A 1115 30.29 29.78 18.86
CA SER A 1115 29.97 30.01 20.28
C SER A 1115 29.87 28.67 21.03
N PRO A 1116 30.21 28.61 22.33
CA PRO A 1116 30.20 27.37 23.09
C PRO A 1116 28.82 26.70 23.12
N ASP A 1117 27.74 27.47 23.10
CA ASP A 1117 26.37 26.93 23.07
C ASP A 1117 25.92 26.49 21.68
N THR A 1118 26.29 27.22 20.62
CA THR A 1118 26.15 26.72 19.24
C THR A 1118 26.92 25.39 19.07
N LEU A 1119 28.09 25.26 19.68
CA LEU A 1119 28.91 24.04 19.65
C LEU A 1119 28.32 22.91 20.51
N LYS A 1120 27.67 23.20 21.66
CA LYS A 1120 26.87 22.23 22.42
C LYS A 1120 25.70 21.70 21.56
N ILE A 1121 24.95 22.58 20.89
CA ILE A 1121 23.85 22.20 19.98
C ILE A 1121 24.38 21.34 18.81
N LEU A 1122 25.40 21.82 18.10
CA LEU A 1122 25.94 21.21 16.88
C LEU A 1122 26.88 20.01 17.10
N LYS A 1123 27.17 19.60 18.35
CA LYS A 1123 27.96 18.38 18.64
C LYS A 1123 27.33 17.42 19.65
N GLN A 1124 26.59 17.92 20.61
CA GLN A 1124 25.98 17.10 21.67
C GLN A 1124 24.49 16.88 21.43
N SER A 1125 23.89 17.58 20.46
CA SER A 1125 22.43 17.65 20.24
C SER A 1125 21.65 18.02 21.50
N ASN A 1126 22.30 18.75 22.42
CA ASN A 1126 21.64 19.24 23.62
C ASN A 1126 20.78 20.44 23.26
N TRP A 1127 19.50 20.38 23.60
CA TRP A 1127 18.50 21.44 23.38
C TRP A 1127 17.91 21.96 24.70
N GLN A 1128 18.60 21.73 25.83
CA GLN A 1128 18.18 22.17 27.17
C GLN A 1128 18.87 23.49 27.54
N PHE A 1129 18.35 24.61 27.04
CA PHE A 1129 18.77 25.95 27.44
C PHE A 1129 17.60 26.68 28.10
N LYS A 1130 17.91 27.51 29.11
CA LYS A 1130 17.01 28.56 29.59
C LYS A 1130 17.56 29.89 29.08
N SER A 1131 16.69 30.85 28.76
CA SER A 1131 17.10 32.20 28.36
C SER A 1131 17.87 32.94 29.46
N SER A 1132 17.74 32.51 30.72
CA SER A 1132 18.47 33.03 31.88
C SER A 1132 19.80 32.31 32.18
N THR A 1133 20.32 31.50 31.25
CA THR A 1133 21.57 30.73 31.42
C THR A 1133 22.41 30.77 30.13
N LEU A 1134 22.60 31.97 29.59
CA LEU A 1134 23.71 32.28 28.69
C LEU A 1134 24.81 32.85 29.58
N ASP A 1135 25.94 32.16 29.66
CA ASP A 1135 26.98 32.44 30.66
C ASP A 1135 27.80 33.70 30.28
N PHE A 1136 27.33 34.88 30.69
CA PHE A 1136 28.11 36.11 30.68
C PHE A 1136 28.36 36.60 32.12
N ASP A 1137 29.63 36.60 32.54
CA ASP A 1137 30.02 36.96 33.91
C ASP A 1137 30.18 38.48 34.05
N SER A 1138 29.09 39.17 34.40
CA SER A 1138 29.06 40.63 34.53
C SER A 1138 29.91 41.15 35.70
N ALA A 1139 30.16 40.34 36.73
CA ALA A 1139 30.85 40.77 37.93
C ALA A 1139 32.29 41.23 37.64
N MET A 1140 33.00 40.52 36.77
CA MET A 1140 34.37 40.88 36.38
C MET A 1140 34.43 42.24 35.64
N TYR A 1141 33.37 42.62 34.91
CA TYR A 1141 33.33 43.90 34.21
C TYR A 1141 33.01 45.07 35.16
N GLU A 1142 32.10 44.84 36.12
CA GLU A 1142 31.83 45.78 37.21
C GLU A 1142 33.06 46.09 38.07
N ASP A 1143 33.83 45.06 38.45
CA ASP A 1143 35.03 45.23 39.28
C ASP A 1143 36.12 46.03 38.57
N ILE A 1144 36.27 45.86 37.24
CA ILE A 1144 37.20 46.66 36.42
C ILE A 1144 36.75 48.13 36.35
N LEU A 1145 35.45 48.39 36.11
CA LEU A 1145 34.93 49.77 36.03
C LEU A 1145 35.03 50.53 37.36
N LYS A 1146 34.83 49.84 38.49
CA LYS A 1146 34.99 50.41 39.84
C LYS A 1146 36.45 50.74 40.20
N ALA A 1147 37.42 50.11 39.53
CA ALA A 1147 38.86 50.28 39.80
C ALA A 1147 39.54 51.41 38.99
N LEU A 1148 38.84 52.06 38.04
CA LEU A 1148 39.41 53.15 37.24
C LEU A 1148 39.56 54.44 38.07
N PRO A 1149 40.68 55.20 37.91
CA PRO A 1149 40.93 56.40 38.70
C PRO A 1149 40.13 57.63 38.23
N ASP A 1150 39.90 57.75 36.92
CA ASP A 1150 39.18 58.86 36.31
C ASP A 1150 37.67 58.79 36.57
N SER A 1151 36.93 59.89 36.37
CA SER A 1151 35.47 59.90 36.56
C SER A 1151 34.76 59.20 35.40
N VAL A 1152 34.15 58.04 35.65
CA VAL A 1152 33.47 57.22 34.63
C VAL A 1152 31.98 57.11 34.94
N ILE A 1153 31.15 57.36 33.91
CA ILE A 1153 29.69 57.24 33.96
C ILE A 1153 29.23 56.44 32.74
N VAL A 1154 28.46 55.38 32.98
CA VAL A 1154 27.84 54.52 31.96
C VAL A 1154 26.38 54.92 31.83
N ILE A 1155 25.91 55.23 30.62
CA ILE A 1155 24.53 55.62 30.35
C ILE A 1155 23.84 54.73 29.31
N ASP A 1156 22.52 54.60 29.41
CA ASP A 1156 21.68 53.93 28.41
C ASP A 1156 21.32 54.84 27.21
N HIS A 1157 20.58 54.30 26.24
CA HIS A 1157 20.14 55.03 25.05
C HIS A 1157 19.03 56.09 25.32
N LEU A 1158 18.57 56.22 26.55
CA LEU A 1158 17.67 57.27 27.03
C LEU A 1158 18.41 58.30 27.92
N HIS A 1159 19.74 58.15 28.05
CA HIS A 1159 20.64 58.93 28.91
C HIS A 1159 20.46 58.68 30.42
N ASN A 1160 19.85 57.57 30.83
CA ASN A 1160 19.81 57.17 32.24
C ASN A 1160 21.16 56.62 32.69
N ILE A 1161 21.61 56.97 33.89
CA ILE A 1161 22.83 56.43 34.49
C ILE A 1161 22.60 54.95 34.83
N ALA A 1162 23.35 54.05 34.21
CA ALA A 1162 23.32 52.62 34.49
C ALA A 1162 24.33 52.23 35.58
N HIS A 1163 25.55 52.77 35.50
CA HIS A 1163 26.61 52.63 36.50
C HIS A 1163 27.50 53.87 36.52
N TYR A 1164 28.21 54.09 37.62
CA TYR A 1164 29.25 55.11 37.77
C TYR A 1164 30.33 54.58 38.73
N ASN A 1165 31.52 55.19 38.74
CA ASN A 1165 32.57 54.88 39.71
C ASN A 1165 32.69 55.96 40.81
N ASN A 1166 33.40 55.66 41.90
CA ASN A 1166 33.53 56.55 43.06
C ASN A 1166 34.07 57.94 42.69
N SER A 1167 34.93 58.05 41.67
CA SER A 1167 35.46 59.33 41.18
C SER A 1167 34.36 60.22 40.57
N ALA A 1168 33.33 59.65 39.94
CA ALA A 1168 32.22 60.39 39.34
C ALA A 1168 31.28 61.04 40.38
N GLU A 1169 31.31 60.63 41.66
CA GLU A 1169 30.56 61.29 42.75
C GLU A 1169 30.94 62.78 42.94
N LEU A 1170 32.11 63.19 42.44
CA LEU A 1170 32.52 64.61 42.42
C LEU A 1170 31.68 65.45 41.44
N ILE A 1171 31.12 64.83 40.40
CA ILE A 1171 30.43 65.48 39.28
C ILE A 1171 28.91 65.22 39.31
N ILE A 1172 28.48 64.07 39.83
CA ILE A 1172 27.06 63.70 40.01
C ILE A 1172 26.53 64.19 41.37
N ASP A 1173 25.30 64.70 41.45
CA ASP A 1173 24.66 65.12 42.70
C ASP A 1173 23.99 63.93 43.43
N MET A 1174 24.45 63.66 44.65
CA MET A 1174 24.05 62.50 45.45
C MET A 1174 22.98 62.86 46.51
N THR A 1175 22.37 64.04 46.42
CA THR A 1175 21.49 64.57 47.48
C THR A 1175 20.11 63.92 47.57
N GLU A 1176 19.63 63.26 46.51
CA GLU A 1176 18.33 62.55 46.51
C GLU A 1176 18.43 61.01 46.59
N GLY A 1177 19.63 60.44 46.50
CA GLY A 1177 19.85 58.98 46.62
C GLY A 1177 20.95 58.45 45.69
N ASP A 1178 20.87 57.16 45.40
CA ASP A 1178 21.68 56.51 44.35
C ASP A 1178 21.15 56.96 42.97
N PRO A 1179 21.98 57.57 42.11
CA PRO A 1179 21.54 58.18 40.85
C PRO A 1179 21.29 57.15 39.72
N THR A 1180 21.47 55.86 39.98
CA THR A 1180 21.14 54.80 39.02
C THR A 1180 19.67 54.86 38.57
N GLY A 1181 19.46 54.85 37.25
CA GLY A 1181 18.14 55.00 36.63
C GLY A 1181 17.64 56.43 36.47
N MET A 1182 18.37 57.45 36.96
CA MET A 1182 18.07 58.87 36.70
C MET A 1182 18.76 59.36 35.42
N THR A 1183 18.16 60.33 34.72
CA THR A 1183 18.76 60.90 33.50
C THR A 1183 19.98 61.75 33.83
N LEU A 1184 21.12 61.51 33.16
CA LEU A 1184 22.41 62.17 33.41
C LEU A 1184 22.29 63.69 33.59
N PHE A 1185 21.54 64.36 32.71
CA PHE A 1185 21.39 65.81 32.71
C PHE A 1185 20.60 66.38 33.90
N SER A 1186 19.79 65.57 34.60
CA SER A 1186 19.12 66.01 35.83
C SER A 1186 19.98 65.88 37.09
N VAL A 1187 21.12 65.17 37.02
CA VAL A 1187 21.96 64.84 38.18
C VAL A 1187 23.38 65.42 38.11
N LEU A 1188 23.71 66.27 37.14
CA LEU A 1188 25.04 66.89 37.07
C LEU A 1188 25.16 68.13 37.99
N LYS A 1189 26.11 68.11 38.92
CA LYS A 1189 26.49 69.24 39.81
C LYS A 1189 26.98 70.48 39.06
N LEU A 1190 27.30 70.35 37.77
CA LEU A 1190 27.87 71.39 36.91
C LEU A 1190 27.12 71.41 35.58
N ARG A 1191 26.63 72.59 35.18
CA ARG A 1191 26.15 72.80 33.81
C ARG A 1191 27.36 72.92 32.88
N MET A 1192 27.69 71.82 32.22
CA MET A 1192 28.77 71.76 31.24
C MET A 1192 28.34 72.29 29.86
N VAL A 1193 29.31 72.86 29.15
CA VAL A 1193 29.19 73.48 27.82
C VAL A 1193 30.44 73.14 27.02
N ALA A 1194 30.30 72.69 25.78
CA ALA A 1194 31.40 72.51 24.84
C ALA A 1194 31.67 73.80 24.06
N ILE A 1195 32.86 73.92 23.48
CA ILE A 1195 33.20 75.00 22.55
C ILE A 1195 33.52 74.38 21.19
N ASP A 1196 32.78 74.81 20.18
CA ASP A 1196 32.94 74.38 18.77
C ASP A 1196 34.11 75.11 18.09
N GLU A 1197 34.54 74.68 16.89
CA GLU A 1197 35.68 75.26 16.16
C GLU A 1197 35.50 76.77 15.87
N ASP A 1198 34.25 77.22 15.68
CA ASP A 1198 33.86 78.63 15.53
C ASP A 1198 33.76 79.41 16.87
N ASN A 1199 34.26 78.85 17.99
CA ASN A 1199 34.19 79.41 19.35
C ASN A 1199 32.76 79.58 19.92
N ASN A 1200 31.76 78.90 19.34
CA ASN A 1200 30.37 78.92 19.82
C ASN A 1200 30.17 77.98 21.01
N GLU A 1201 29.27 78.35 21.93
CA GLU A 1201 28.93 77.55 23.11
C GLU A 1201 27.84 76.52 22.80
N VAL A 1202 28.21 75.24 22.75
CA VAL A 1202 27.31 74.12 22.46
C VAL A 1202 26.89 73.44 23.78
N PRO A 1203 25.58 73.28 24.06
CA PRO A 1203 25.10 72.58 25.25
C PRO A 1203 25.60 71.12 25.34
N PHE A 1204 26.04 70.68 26.53
CA PHE A 1204 26.54 69.32 26.75
C PHE A 1204 25.53 68.21 26.39
N ASN A 1205 24.23 68.48 26.50
CA ASN A 1205 23.19 67.55 26.05
C ASN A 1205 23.08 67.47 24.52
N GLU A 1206 23.42 68.53 23.78
CA GLU A 1206 23.41 68.54 22.32
C GLU A 1206 24.60 67.74 21.77
N VAL A 1207 25.79 67.89 22.37
CA VAL A 1207 26.98 67.06 22.07
C VAL A 1207 26.67 65.56 22.18
N ILE A 1208 26.13 65.11 23.32
CA ILE A 1208 25.83 63.69 23.52
C ILE A 1208 24.71 63.20 22.58
N ASN A 1209 23.66 63.99 22.34
CA ASN A 1209 22.61 63.60 21.40
C ASN A 1209 23.15 63.45 19.97
N ASN A 1210 24.03 64.36 19.52
CA ASN A 1210 24.64 64.29 18.19
C ASN A 1210 25.51 63.02 18.06
N TYR A 1211 26.37 62.71 19.05
CA TYR A 1211 27.14 61.47 19.07
C TYR A 1211 26.28 60.19 19.06
N VAL A 1212 25.14 60.21 19.77
CA VAL A 1212 24.19 59.08 19.81
C VAL A 1212 23.52 58.84 18.45
N LEU A 1213 23.45 59.86 17.57
CA LEU A 1213 22.81 59.87 16.26
C LEU A 1213 23.78 59.65 15.08
N ASP A 1214 24.89 60.38 15.00
CA ASP A 1214 25.78 60.48 13.81
C ASP A 1214 26.84 59.37 13.69
N SER A 1215 26.49 58.16 14.13
CA SER A 1215 27.25 56.90 14.08
C SER A 1215 28.37 56.70 15.12
N ARG A 1216 28.15 55.70 15.98
CA ARG A 1216 28.89 55.41 17.22
C ARG A 1216 30.20 54.61 16.98
N ALA A 1217 30.90 54.88 15.89
CA ALA A 1217 32.02 54.05 15.44
C ALA A 1217 33.37 54.43 16.05
N ASN A 1218 33.54 55.71 16.40
CA ASN A 1218 34.80 56.29 16.86
C ASN A 1218 34.66 56.81 18.31
N ALA A 1219 35.77 56.90 19.04
CA ALA A 1219 35.82 57.66 20.28
C ALA A 1219 35.87 59.16 19.96
N GLU A 1220 35.00 59.96 20.59
CA GLU A 1220 35.00 61.42 20.46
C GLU A 1220 35.70 62.06 21.67
N ASN A 1221 36.54 63.08 21.42
CA ASN A 1221 37.19 63.84 22.49
C ASN A 1221 36.76 65.30 22.38
N VAL A 1222 35.99 65.78 23.36
CA VAL A 1222 35.43 67.13 23.40
C VAL A 1222 35.96 67.86 24.63
N VAL A 1223 36.50 69.07 24.45
CA VAL A 1223 36.84 69.93 25.59
C VAL A 1223 35.57 70.61 26.06
N VAL A 1224 35.12 70.26 27.26
CA VAL A 1224 33.93 70.83 27.89
C VAL A 1224 34.33 71.64 29.12
N TYR A 1225 33.56 72.66 29.45
CA TYR A 1225 33.81 73.46 30.64
C TYR A 1225 32.52 73.69 31.44
N GLY A 1226 32.66 73.73 32.77
CA GLY A 1226 31.57 74.04 33.69
C GLY A 1226 31.87 75.31 34.48
N THR A 1227 30.85 76.08 34.81
CA THR A 1227 30.97 77.24 35.70
C THR A 1227 30.51 76.90 37.11
N LYS A 1228 31.36 77.20 38.10
CA LYS A 1228 31.00 77.13 39.52
C LYS A 1228 31.68 78.27 40.26
N ASP A 1229 30.94 78.95 41.14
CA ASP A 1229 31.46 80.00 42.01
C ASP A 1229 32.25 81.10 41.25
N ASN A 1230 31.74 81.47 40.07
CA ASN A 1230 32.35 82.37 39.06
C ASN A 1230 33.69 81.93 38.43
N HIS A 1231 34.17 80.71 38.70
CA HIS A 1231 35.32 80.12 38.03
C HIS A 1231 34.90 79.15 36.91
N LYS A 1232 35.62 79.18 35.77
CA LYS A 1232 35.50 78.17 34.69
C LYS A 1232 36.43 76.99 34.99
N TRP A 1233 35.86 75.80 35.12
CA TRP A 1233 36.56 74.53 35.26
C TRP A 1233 36.53 73.80 33.93
N TRP A 1234 37.68 73.35 33.43
CA TRP A 1234 37.82 72.71 32.12
C TRP A 1234 38.05 71.22 32.28
N PHE A 1235 37.39 70.41 31.44
CA PHE A 1235 37.42 68.96 31.46
C PHE A 1235 37.65 68.43 30.04
N SER A 1236 38.43 67.35 29.92
CA SER A 1236 38.48 66.57 28.68
C SER A 1236 37.41 65.49 28.77
N LEU A 1237 36.34 65.62 27.99
CA LEU A 1237 35.33 64.58 27.84
C LEU A 1237 35.79 63.61 26.75
N THR A 1238 35.99 62.34 27.09
CA THR A 1238 36.13 61.27 26.10
C THR A 1238 34.84 60.46 26.06
N ILE A 1239 34.05 60.63 24.99
CA ILE A 1239 32.89 59.76 24.73
C ILE A 1239 33.40 58.50 24.04
N LEU A 1240 33.53 57.43 24.81
CA LEU A 1240 33.82 56.09 24.27
C LEU A 1240 32.51 55.41 23.87
N PRO A 1241 32.45 54.74 22.69
CA PRO A 1241 31.38 53.79 22.43
C PRO A 1241 31.54 52.62 23.40
N ILE A 1242 30.65 52.53 24.39
CA ILE A 1242 30.59 51.35 25.27
C ILE A 1242 30.03 50.20 24.43
N PHE A 1243 30.94 49.38 23.91
CA PHE A 1243 30.60 48.18 23.18
C PHE A 1243 29.89 47.19 24.11
N ASP A 1244 28.81 46.58 23.62
CA ASP A 1244 28.39 45.24 24.08
C ASP A 1244 29.67 44.37 24.08
N SER A 1245 29.91 43.66 25.20
CA SER A 1245 31.23 43.17 25.65
C SER A 1245 31.92 42.14 24.74
N ASN A 1246 31.33 41.82 23.59
CA ASN A 1246 31.82 40.87 22.57
C ASN A 1246 33.03 41.35 21.74
N ASN A 1247 33.50 42.61 21.89
CA ASN A 1247 34.53 43.22 21.03
C ASN A 1247 35.90 43.48 21.70
N ALA A 1248 36.13 43.06 22.94
CA ALA A 1248 37.28 43.48 23.78
C ALA A 1248 38.70 43.01 23.36
N ASN A 1249 38.92 42.59 22.10
CA ASN A 1249 40.21 42.07 21.60
C ASN A 1249 40.80 42.86 20.40
N GLN A 1250 40.28 44.06 20.10
CA GLN A 1250 40.86 44.97 19.09
C GLN A 1250 40.85 46.44 19.54
N ALA A 1251 41.74 46.74 20.50
CA ALA A 1251 42.26 48.07 20.82
C ALA A 1251 43.74 47.92 21.20
#